data_AF-A0A240UKG2-F1
#
_entry.id   AF-A0A240UKG2-F1
#
_cell.length_a   1.000
_cell.length_b   1.000
_cell.length_c   1.000
_cell.angle_alpha   90.00
_cell.angle_beta   90.00
_cell.angle_gamma   90.00
#
_symmetry.space_group_name_H-M   'P 1'
#
loop_
_entity.id
_entity.type
_entity.pdbx_description
1 polymer ?
#
loop_
_entity_poly.entity_id
_entity_poly.type
_entity_poly.pdbx_seq_one_letter_code
_entity_poly.pdbx_strand_id
1 'polypeptide(L)'
;MFGAEMNHAEAPATPAAAVIETKPVAPAPQPKMADPGGQPESAIADVSPVNEAISDAGEELVANRRNRGKVASTWKDIEGLNDTLKVKETVKGNIWLKPDYQQLIDDGMQPLVAHIFKQAYDSIAAKPAVSARVKTGDAHLQSYITGLQRIEQGLLQWSQDKHALQAWAKRNIRTTGAMLGQRVDLSTLAGAGEGPMLLEYVYPQGWRSHTDELRIVGGNKVLGALQPGYEEIKRAMKAIDDGWPNKREAWQIQGYKVLEEAKASVDLNPYNQKYAVSVGRYYIGTHGSEEEAMQAAAAIKPFVLVGKRGFIDSFDSHELAVDAAKEKTKGATGKNVQDLDKGYNVADAERVGMSRRMEGEDISSERLMEEFGLRGVNFGNWMKTSSARTEAQLHLNHAYDALHDLADILDVPPKALSLGGMLGLAFGAQGHGGANAAHFVPGVNEINLTRNAGAGALAHEWAHAVDHYFARQAGLDTAEVPYLSEHAQLGDTKTRHEMVDGKFVAVTTPRFGEVRPEILQAFRAVAKTMTKRAQTEEEAIAQDTAYRQRVDKNVNGWLASIRRDFTGLEVEFDSLAKRIHAGDMGGEMVALSQNTYVYPVVAQMRDLYKAKHGRVYSIDQIKGLQSNLNSQTYLRQTAEQAVGSDAKPTPERHQVTTNYLSKAVALDKDKGGKAYWSTKCELFARAFDSFVADRLETKAAKNSYLSFGVRQSPDVPTGTEREDINAAFGSLVGEFAVRETELGPALFSSGAAHAPGRSALPVPEIHAEIQRLRSHWKNMPHVFVVGDTSELPFNAPSNADGAYHDRKVYVIANAIADLGQLQKVMAHECIMHHSLEEMLGDYGFSKLHHGVQSLKAKGDETVCAIAENVRSRYGDLPADIETKEIVARAGELCLDAQGQVRVGYGFMKGVYAGVAGWLRDHGIQVPFTNTELQGILHKSSEWAKRETGMATPNRDNSLSRLSGLFVGKILNVADGVVTQKVGRTGETMLHSLADLSRSVQVGEMAEITYRNGKGSVREDGLGQDRGARR
;
A
#
# COMPACT_ATOMS: atom_id res chain seq x y z
N MET A 1 -62.74 41.42 -20.75
CA MET A 1 -63.11 39.99 -20.63
C MET A 1 -61.82 39.20 -20.45
N PHE A 2 -61.73 38.46 -19.33
CA PHE A 2 -60.71 37.48 -18.90
C PHE A 2 -59.25 38.01 -18.77
N GLY A 3 -58.56 38.02 -17.61
CA GLY A 3 -58.79 37.45 -16.28
C GLY A 3 -57.89 36.23 -16.03
N ALA A 4 -56.79 36.40 -15.29
CA ALA A 4 -56.20 35.40 -14.37
C ALA A 4 -55.01 36.03 -13.60
N GLU A 5 -55.20 36.16 -12.29
CA GLU A 5 -54.26 36.69 -11.29
C GLU A 5 -53.33 35.60 -10.75
N MET A 6 -52.11 36.00 -10.39
CA MET A 6 -51.23 35.28 -9.48
C MET A 6 -51.68 35.51 -8.04
N ASN A 7 -51.65 34.49 -7.17
CA ASN A 7 -51.19 34.66 -5.79
C ASN A 7 -50.99 33.36 -4.99
N HIS A 8 -50.11 33.52 -4.00
CA HIS A 8 -49.62 32.65 -2.93
C HIS A 8 -50.68 31.84 -2.14
N ALA A 9 -50.23 30.70 -1.59
CA ALA A 9 -50.77 30.06 -0.38
C ALA A 9 -49.63 29.24 0.26
N GLU A 10 -49.13 29.58 1.45
CA GLU A 10 -49.64 29.34 2.82
C GLU A 10 -49.36 27.93 3.37
N ALA A 11 -48.77 27.91 4.56
CA ALA A 11 -48.49 26.74 5.38
C ALA A 11 -49.69 26.40 6.29
N PRO A 12 -49.84 25.13 6.71
CA PRO A 12 -50.55 24.79 7.96
C PRO A 12 -49.65 23.93 8.88
N ALA A 13 -49.39 24.32 10.13
CA ALA A 13 -50.22 24.18 11.33
C ALA A 13 -50.22 22.76 11.95
N THR A 14 -49.59 22.65 13.13
CA THR A 14 -49.65 21.57 14.12
C THR A 14 -51.06 21.35 14.70
N PRO A 15 -51.38 20.11 15.12
CA PRO A 15 -52.33 19.87 16.21
C PRO A 15 -51.71 19.11 17.40
N ALA A 16 -52.40 19.27 18.53
CA ALA A 16 -51.93 19.08 19.90
C ALA A 16 -52.21 17.70 20.53
N ALA A 17 -51.65 17.55 21.73
CA ALA A 17 -51.64 16.45 22.69
C ALA A 17 -52.97 15.74 23.01
N ALA A 18 -52.86 14.46 23.35
CA ALA A 18 -53.81 13.74 24.20
C ALA A 18 -53.07 13.06 25.37
N VAL A 19 -53.48 13.40 26.58
CA VAL A 19 -53.03 12.83 27.87
C VAL A 19 -54.08 11.81 28.31
N ILE A 20 -53.67 10.61 28.71
CA ILE A 20 -54.49 9.68 29.50
C ILE A 20 -53.65 9.20 30.69
N GLU A 21 -54.09 9.60 31.88
CA GLU A 21 -53.60 9.13 33.18
C GLU A 21 -54.04 7.69 33.46
N THR A 22 -53.17 6.87 34.08
CA THR A 22 -53.63 5.81 35.00
C THR A 22 -52.72 5.70 36.24
N LYS A 23 -53.37 5.56 37.39
CA LYS A 23 -52.84 5.58 38.78
C LYS A 23 -52.26 4.21 39.21
N PRO A 24 -51.47 4.17 40.31
CA PRO A 24 -50.72 3.00 40.76
C PRO A 24 -51.52 2.06 41.69
N VAL A 25 -51.19 0.76 41.69
CA VAL A 25 -51.70 -0.24 42.63
C VAL A 25 -50.55 -0.97 43.33
N ALA A 26 -50.66 -1.06 44.66
CA ALA A 26 -49.70 -1.65 45.60
C ALA A 26 -49.86 -3.20 45.74
N PRO A 27 -48.90 -3.90 46.39
CA PRO A 27 -48.69 -5.35 46.25
C PRO A 27 -49.22 -6.20 47.41
N ALA A 28 -49.51 -7.49 47.16
CA ALA A 28 -49.54 -8.60 48.15
C ALA A 28 -49.87 -9.95 47.44
N PRO A 29 -49.63 -11.14 48.04
CA PRO A 29 -48.61 -11.56 49.02
C PRO A 29 -47.85 -12.84 48.60
N GLN A 30 -46.72 -13.12 49.26
CA GLN A 30 -45.98 -14.39 49.18
C GLN A 30 -46.70 -15.54 49.92
N PRO A 31 -46.49 -16.82 49.52
CA PRO A 31 -46.54 -17.96 50.43
C PRO A 31 -45.14 -18.52 50.76
N LYS A 32 -44.98 -18.96 52.01
CA LYS A 32 -43.74 -19.41 52.66
C LYS A 32 -43.42 -20.91 52.45
N MET A 33 -42.13 -21.16 52.21
CA MET A 33 -41.20 -22.25 52.61
C MET A 33 -41.69 -23.63 53.09
N ALA A 34 -41.04 -24.68 52.54
CA ALA A 34 -40.55 -25.85 53.28
C ALA A 34 -39.29 -26.46 52.59
N ASP A 35 -38.18 -26.57 53.34
CA ASP A 35 -36.89 -27.25 53.07
C ASP A 35 -37.03 -28.76 53.47
N PRO A 36 -36.09 -29.74 53.24
CA PRO A 36 -34.69 -29.64 52.81
C PRO A 36 -34.12 -30.74 51.86
N GLY A 37 -32.92 -30.49 51.32
CA GLY A 37 -31.86 -31.52 51.23
C GLY A 37 -31.26 -31.85 49.86
N GLY A 38 -29.96 -31.55 49.70
CA GLY A 38 -29.02 -32.28 48.83
C GLY A 38 -28.40 -31.46 47.69
N GLN A 39 -27.14 -31.03 47.86
CA GLN A 39 -26.27 -30.53 46.78
C GLN A 39 -26.00 -31.60 45.71
N PRO A 40 -25.73 -31.19 44.46
CA PRO A 40 -24.34 -31.25 43.99
C PRO A 40 -23.87 -29.95 43.33
N GLU A 41 -22.60 -29.63 43.58
CA GLU A 41 -21.88 -28.44 43.11
C GLU A 41 -21.80 -28.33 41.59
N SER A 42 -22.29 -27.22 41.04
CA SER A 42 -21.93 -26.69 39.73
C SER A 42 -20.96 -25.52 39.93
N ALA A 43 -19.75 -25.62 39.37
CA ALA A 43 -18.81 -24.51 39.32
C ALA A 43 -19.32 -23.47 38.31
N ILE A 44 -20.08 -22.50 38.79
CA ILE A 44 -20.37 -21.25 38.11
C ILE A 44 -19.28 -20.28 38.56
N ALA A 45 -18.47 -19.79 37.62
CA ALA A 45 -17.49 -18.75 37.88
C ALA A 45 -18.22 -17.46 38.27
N ASP A 46 -17.92 -17.00 39.47
CA ASP A 46 -18.42 -15.79 40.12
C ASP A 46 -17.91 -14.55 39.35
N VAL A 47 -18.82 -13.82 38.68
CA VAL A 47 -18.52 -12.52 38.07
C VAL A 47 -18.73 -11.45 39.13
N SER A 48 -17.73 -11.28 39.98
CA SER A 48 -17.56 -10.04 40.75
C SER A 48 -17.03 -8.92 39.83
N PRO A 49 -17.45 -7.65 39.99
CA PRO A 49 -16.90 -6.54 39.21
C PRO A 49 -15.46 -6.31 39.64
N VAL A 50 -14.52 -6.79 38.83
CA VAL A 50 -13.09 -6.66 39.12
C VAL A 50 -12.66 -5.22 38.92
N ASN A 51 -12.31 -4.58 40.03
CA ASN A 51 -11.79 -3.23 40.13
C ASN A 51 -10.29 -3.18 39.76
N GLU A 52 -9.89 -3.80 38.65
CA GLU A 52 -8.50 -3.82 38.18
C GLU A 52 -8.20 -2.62 37.29
N ALA A 53 -7.00 -2.06 37.40
CA ALA A 53 -6.54 -0.95 36.56
C ALA A 53 -6.50 -1.38 35.08
N ILE A 54 -6.90 -0.50 34.15
CA ILE A 54 -6.78 -0.78 32.71
C ILE A 54 -5.30 -1.00 32.37
N SER A 55 -4.97 -2.25 32.02
CA SER A 55 -3.63 -2.73 31.69
C SER A 55 -3.44 -2.82 30.18
N ASP A 56 -2.17 -2.93 29.77
CA ASP A 56 -1.86 -3.37 28.41
C ASP A 56 -2.03 -4.90 28.33
N ALA A 57 -2.41 -5.40 27.16
CA ALA A 57 -2.47 -6.83 26.86
C ALA A 57 -1.56 -7.18 25.67
N GLY A 58 -1.01 -8.41 25.70
CA GLY A 58 -0.17 -8.94 24.63
C GLY A 58 1.22 -8.32 24.58
N GLU A 59 1.76 -8.21 23.37
CA GLU A 59 3.08 -7.62 23.17
C GLU A 59 3.09 -6.12 23.45
N GLU A 60 4.21 -5.64 23.98
CA GLU A 60 4.51 -4.22 24.07
C GLU A 60 4.78 -3.65 22.66
N LEU A 61 3.84 -2.86 22.16
CA LEU A 61 3.85 -2.29 20.81
C LEU A 61 5.00 -1.29 20.64
N VAL A 62 5.78 -1.50 19.58
CA VAL A 62 7.09 -0.87 19.37
C VAL A 62 6.93 0.61 19.00
N ALA A 63 5.86 0.98 18.29
CA ALA A 63 5.65 2.36 17.87
C ALA A 63 5.25 3.30 19.01
N ASN A 64 4.88 2.78 20.19
CA ASN A 64 4.52 3.58 21.34
C ASN A 64 5.67 4.54 21.68
N ARG A 65 5.38 5.83 21.87
CA ARG A 65 6.42 6.83 22.13
C ARG A 65 7.16 6.58 23.44
N ARG A 66 6.53 5.91 24.41
CA ARG A 66 7.20 5.45 25.64
C ARG A 66 8.35 4.46 25.36
N ASN A 67 8.33 3.77 24.22
CA ASN A 67 9.38 2.82 23.81
C ASN A 67 10.44 3.46 22.90
N ARG A 68 10.11 4.56 22.22
CA ARG A 68 11.04 5.36 21.40
C ARG A 68 12.18 6.04 22.18
N GLY A 69 12.23 5.87 23.51
CA GLY A 69 13.35 6.33 24.34
C GLY A 69 14.65 5.54 24.14
N LYS A 70 14.59 4.32 23.59
CA LYS A 70 15.76 3.62 23.06
C LYS A 70 15.91 4.01 21.60
N VAL A 71 16.62 5.10 21.35
CA VAL A 71 16.93 5.47 19.97
C VAL A 71 17.83 4.38 19.40
N ALA A 72 17.39 3.76 18.30
CA ALA A 72 18.15 2.77 17.55
C ALA A 72 19.45 3.39 17.00
N SER A 73 20.45 3.50 17.86
CA SER A 73 21.70 4.22 17.61
C SER A 73 22.75 3.34 16.94
N THR A 74 22.59 2.02 17.06
CA THR A 74 23.50 1.01 16.52
C THR A 74 22.77 -0.02 15.67
N TRP A 75 23.51 -0.75 14.84
CA TRP A 75 22.95 -1.87 14.06
C TRP A 75 22.29 -2.93 14.97
N LYS A 76 22.91 -3.22 16.12
CA LYS A 76 22.41 -4.22 17.08
C LYS A 76 21.02 -3.87 17.62
N ASP A 77 20.68 -2.58 17.66
CA ASP A 77 19.37 -2.11 18.12
C ASP A 77 18.25 -2.43 17.11
N ILE A 78 18.60 -2.69 15.83
CA ILE A 78 17.63 -2.87 14.74
C ILE A 78 17.76 -4.17 13.95
N GLU A 79 18.83 -4.94 14.13
CA GLU A 79 19.10 -6.12 13.30
C GLU A 79 18.01 -7.21 13.40
N GLY A 80 17.34 -7.30 14.56
CA GLY A 80 16.21 -8.19 14.81
C GLY A 80 14.85 -7.65 14.37
N LEU A 81 14.78 -6.41 13.88
CA LEU A 81 13.54 -5.85 13.33
C LEU A 81 13.30 -6.36 11.91
N ASN A 82 12.05 -6.29 11.44
CA ASN A 82 11.76 -6.56 10.03
C ASN A 82 12.30 -5.45 9.10
N ASP A 83 12.44 -5.78 7.81
CA ASP A 83 13.07 -4.92 6.79
C ASP A 83 12.47 -3.50 6.73
N THR A 84 11.14 -3.37 6.82
CA THR A 84 10.47 -2.06 6.79
C THR A 84 10.84 -1.21 7.99
N LEU A 85 10.90 -1.80 9.19
CA LEU A 85 11.31 -1.09 10.40
C LEU A 85 12.78 -0.74 10.39
N LYS A 86 13.64 -1.66 9.94
CA LYS A 86 15.07 -1.35 9.77
C LYS A 86 15.24 -0.09 8.93
N VAL A 87 14.54 0.01 7.79
CA VAL A 87 14.59 1.21 6.92
C VAL A 87 14.02 2.44 7.62
N LYS A 88 12.90 2.30 8.35
CA LYS A 88 12.22 3.42 9.03
C LYS A 88 13.01 3.97 10.23
N GLU A 89 13.66 3.08 10.98
CA GLU A 89 14.44 3.43 12.17
C GLU A 89 15.85 3.91 11.81
N THR A 90 16.40 3.46 10.66
CA THR A 90 17.69 3.91 10.13
C THR A 90 17.58 5.31 9.51
N VAL A 91 17.34 6.31 10.34
CA VAL A 91 17.28 7.72 9.95
C VAL A 91 18.23 8.54 10.80
N LYS A 92 18.72 9.66 10.24
CA LYS A 92 19.73 10.50 10.92
C LYS A 92 19.31 10.89 12.32
N GLY A 93 18.06 11.35 12.48
CA GLY A 93 17.55 11.81 13.78
C GLY A 93 17.43 10.73 14.84
N ASN A 94 17.49 9.44 14.46
CA ASN A 94 17.53 8.33 15.40
C ASN A 94 18.99 7.95 15.71
N ILE A 95 19.83 7.83 14.69
CA ILE A 95 21.22 7.37 14.89
C ILE A 95 22.06 8.44 15.59
N TRP A 96 21.90 9.69 15.17
CA TRP A 96 22.61 10.84 15.70
C TRP A 96 21.61 11.95 16.03
N LEU A 97 21.22 12.02 17.31
CA LEU A 97 20.31 13.06 17.79
C LEU A 97 20.88 14.44 17.48
N LYS A 98 19.99 15.37 17.13
CA LYS A 98 20.37 16.74 16.83
C LYS A 98 21.14 17.33 18.03
N PRO A 99 22.41 17.75 17.85
CA PRO A 99 23.17 18.34 18.93
C PRO A 99 22.52 19.61 19.49
N ASP A 100 22.56 19.77 20.81
CA ASP A 100 22.24 21.04 21.44
C ASP A 100 23.45 21.97 21.29
N TYR A 101 23.41 22.79 20.25
CA TYR A 101 24.51 23.70 19.93
C TYR A 101 24.73 24.78 20.99
N GLN A 102 23.69 25.16 21.75
CA GLN A 102 23.85 26.11 22.84
C GLN A 102 24.61 25.43 23.98
N GLN A 103 24.21 24.21 24.35
CA GLN A 103 24.94 23.44 25.37
C GLN A 103 26.41 23.21 24.96
N LEU A 104 26.69 22.88 23.70
CA LEU A 104 28.07 22.72 23.23
C LEU A 104 28.90 24.01 23.39
N ILE A 105 28.29 25.18 23.15
CA ILE A 105 28.94 26.48 23.34
C ILE A 105 29.16 26.76 24.83
N ASP A 106 28.15 26.47 25.66
CA ASP A 106 28.23 26.63 27.12
C ASP A 106 29.31 25.71 27.73
N ASP A 107 29.50 24.53 27.15
CA ASP A 107 30.56 23.57 27.49
C ASP A 107 31.96 24.00 26.96
N GLY A 108 32.05 25.17 26.31
CA GLY A 108 33.31 25.81 25.90
C GLY A 108 33.65 25.69 24.42
N MET A 109 32.76 25.17 23.56
CA MET A 109 32.96 25.17 22.11
C MET A 109 32.82 26.59 21.54
N GLN A 110 33.75 27.01 20.69
CA GLN A 110 33.67 28.32 20.03
C GLN A 110 32.41 28.38 19.12
N PRO A 111 31.60 29.46 19.14
CA PRO A 111 30.38 29.57 18.33
C PRO A 111 30.59 29.32 16.84
N LEU A 112 31.71 29.80 16.30
CA LEU A 112 32.12 29.53 14.92
C LEU A 112 32.26 28.01 14.66
N VAL A 113 32.98 27.30 15.54
CA VAL A 113 33.21 25.85 15.45
C VAL A 113 31.90 25.10 15.63
N ALA A 114 31.05 25.50 16.56
CA ALA A 114 29.72 24.92 16.76
C ALA A 114 28.83 25.07 15.51
N HIS A 115 28.92 26.19 14.79
CA HIS A 115 28.19 26.36 13.54
C HIS A 115 28.81 25.55 12.38
N ILE A 116 30.13 25.38 12.33
CA ILE A 116 30.77 24.45 11.37
C ILE A 116 30.32 23.02 11.64
N PHE A 117 30.25 22.61 12.92
CA PHE A 117 29.70 21.33 13.36
C PHE A 117 28.25 21.17 12.86
N LYS A 118 27.41 22.19 13.06
CA LYS A 118 26.04 22.24 12.53
C LYS A 118 26.00 22.07 11.01
N GLN A 119 26.88 22.73 10.27
CA GLN A 119 26.92 22.61 8.81
C GLN A 119 27.27 21.19 8.36
N ALA A 120 28.20 20.50 9.04
CA ALA A 120 28.48 19.11 8.78
C ALA A 120 27.28 18.21 9.13
N TYR A 121 26.64 18.40 10.28
CA TYR A 121 25.42 17.68 10.65
C TYR A 121 24.27 17.86 9.63
N ASP A 122 24.04 19.09 9.17
CA ASP A 122 23.00 19.42 8.19
C ASP A 122 23.33 18.94 6.76
N SER A 123 24.61 18.64 6.49
CA SER A 123 25.05 18.10 5.20
C SER A 123 24.68 16.63 5.02
N ILE A 124 24.60 15.87 6.11
CA ILE A 124 24.26 14.45 6.11
C ILE A 124 22.81 14.26 5.65
N ALA A 125 22.62 13.26 4.78
CA ALA A 125 21.31 12.83 4.31
C ALA A 125 20.39 12.48 5.49
N ALA A 126 19.08 12.64 5.32
CA ALA A 126 18.14 12.29 6.40
C ALA A 126 17.94 10.77 6.55
N LYS A 127 18.13 10.04 5.45
CA LYS A 127 18.00 8.60 5.27
C LYS A 127 19.14 8.09 4.37
N PRO A 128 19.45 6.79 4.34
CA PRO A 128 20.45 6.22 3.42
C PRO A 128 20.21 6.63 1.97
N ALA A 129 21.21 7.25 1.33
CA ALA A 129 21.12 7.72 -0.05
C ALA A 129 21.37 6.57 -1.06
N VAL A 130 20.40 5.66 -1.14
CA VAL A 130 20.40 4.53 -2.07
C VAL A 130 19.68 4.92 -3.36
N SER A 131 20.17 4.46 -4.51
CA SER A 131 19.47 4.68 -5.78
C SER A 131 18.10 3.99 -5.76
N ALA A 132 17.06 4.66 -6.25
CA ALA A 132 15.71 4.10 -6.36
C ALA A 132 15.61 2.77 -7.14
N ARG A 133 16.67 2.39 -7.89
CA ARG A 133 16.73 1.13 -8.66
C ARG A 133 17.29 -0.06 -7.85
N VAL A 134 17.83 0.18 -6.65
CA VAL A 134 18.49 -0.83 -5.82
C VAL A 134 17.66 -1.05 -4.56
N LYS A 135 17.43 -2.33 -4.19
CA LYS A 135 16.75 -2.68 -2.93
C LYS A 135 17.64 -2.27 -1.76
N THR A 136 17.11 -1.45 -0.85
CA THR A 136 17.80 -1.10 0.40
C THR A 136 17.84 -2.32 1.33
N GLY A 137 18.94 -3.06 1.31
CA GLY A 137 19.21 -4.17 2.25
C GLY A 137 20.09 -3.78 3.44
N ASP A 138 20.27 -4.72 4.36
CA ASP A 138 21.01 -4.59 5.64
C ASP A 138 22.40 -3.96 5.49
N ALA A 139 23.17 -4.34 4.47
CA ALA A 139 24.50 -3.78 4.22
C ALA A 139 24.48 -2.25 4.00
N HIS A 140 23.45 -1.72 3.33
CA HIS A 140 23.31 -0.28 3.13
C HIS A 140 22.98 0.43 4.43
N LEU A 141 22.12 -0.17 5.26
CA LEU A 141 21.72 0.38 6.55
C LEU A 141 22.89 0.40 7.53
N GLN A 142 23.63 -0.71 7.62
CA GLN A 142 24.88 -0.80 8.40
C GLN A 142 25.91 0.23 7.95
N SER A 143 26.11 0.39 6.64
CA SER A 143 27.06 1.36 6.09
C SER A 143 26.65 2.80 6.43
N TYR A 144 25.36 3.12 6.35
CA TYR A 144 24.85 4.43 6.75
C TYR A 144 25.08 4.72 8.23
N ILE A 145 24.71 3.79 9.13
CA ILE A 145 24.93 3.93 10.58
C ILE A 145 26.42 4.13 10.89
N THR A 146 27.26 3.28 10.32
CA THR A 146 28.71 3.33 10.51
C THR A 146 29.30 4.67 10.04
N GLY A 147 28.85 5.17 8.88
CA GLY A 147 29.30 6.46 8.36
C GLY A 147 28.86 7.64 9.23
N LEU A 148 27.62 7.64 9.73
CA LEU A 148 27.14 8.68 10.66
C LEU A 148 27.97 8.72 11.95
N GLN A 149 28.20 7.56 12.57
CA GLN A 149 28.99 7.43 13.80
C GLN A 149 30.44 7.87 13.59
N ARG A 150 31.05 7.50 12.45
CA ARG A 150 32.40 7.93 12.08
C ARG A 150 32.49 9.46 11.96
N ILE A 151 31.51 10.07 11.28
CA ILE A 151 31.45 11.52 11.10
C ILE A 151 31.25 12.23 12.45
N GLU A 152 30.32 11.75 13.27
CA GLU A 152 30.09 12.27 14.63
C GLU A 152 31.35 12.23 15.48
N GLN A 153 32.02 11.08 15.56
CA GLN A 153 33.24 10.90 16.34
C GLN A 153 34.37 11.81 15.83
N GLY A 154 34.58 11.87 14.51
CA GLY A 154 35.60 12.74 13.92
C GLY A 154 35.33 14.23 14.14
N LEU A 155 34.06 14.65 14.08
CA LEU A 155 33.67 16.04 14.38
C LEU A 155 33.88 16.40 15.85
N LEU A 156 33.48 15.52 16.77
CA LEU A 156 33.68 15.74 18.21
C LEU A 156 35.18 15.82 18.54
N GLN A 157 35.98 14.87 18.05
CA GLN A 157 37.44 14.88 18.26
C GLN A 157 38.10 16.14 17.67
N TRP A 158 37.78 16.49 16.43
CA TRP A 158 38.32 17.70 15.79
C TRP A 158 37.92 18.98 16.53
N SER A 159 36.68 19.07 17.01
CA SER A 159 36.18 20.24 17.75
C SER A 159 36.83 20.44 19.12
N GLN A 160 37.42 19.38 19.68
CA GLN A 160 38.11 19.39 20.97
C GLN A 160 39.63 19.58 20.82
N ASP A 161 40.20 19.29 19.63
CA ASP A 161 41.62 19.49 19.36
C ASP A 161 41.93 20.95 19.03
N LYS A 162 42.42 21.67 20.04
CA LYS A 162 42.89 23.05 19.90
C LYS A 162 43.92 23.19 18.78
N HIS A 163 44.87 22.27 18.64
CA HIS A 163 45.93 22.38 17.64
C HIS A 163 45.39 22.21 16.21
N ALA A 164 44.46 21.28 15.98
CA ALA A 164 43.77 21.16 14.70
C ALA A 164 42.93 22.40 14.36
N LEU A 165 42.22 22.96 15.35
CA LEU A 165 41.47 24.21 15.17
C LEU A 165 42.39 25.39 14.85
N GLN A 166 43.57 25.48 15.47
CA GLN A 166 44.61 26.46 15.15
C GLN A 166 45.10 26.31 13.71
N ALA A 167 45.44 25.10 13.29
CA ALA A 167 45.92 24.81 11.94
C ALA A 167 44.85 25.12 10.87
N TRP A 168 43.59 24.73 11.13
CA TRP A 168 42.46 25.03 10.27
C TRP A 168 42.21 26.54 10.16
N ALA A 169 42.18 27.25 11.29
CA ALA A 169 41.99 28.69 11.31
C ALA A 169 43.09 29.38 10.48
N LYS A 170 44.36 29.02 10.69
CA LYS A 170 45.50 29.58 9.96
C LYS A 170 45.45 29.37 8.44
N ARG A 171 45.04 28.18 7.98
CA ARG A 171 44.85 27.93 6.53
C ARG A 171 43.76 28.83 5.93
N ASN A 172 42.86 29.36 6.76
CA ASN A 172 41.78 30.27 6.38
C ASN A 172 42.00 31.73 6.85
N ILE A 173 43.16 32.07 7.48
CA ILE A 173 43.45 33.39 8.09
C ILE A 173 43.57 34.52 7.07
N ARG A 174 44.11 34.27 5.87
CA ARG A 174 44.19 35.28 4.79
C ARG A 174 42.80 35.82 4.40
N THR A 175 41.74 35.11 4.75
CA THR A 175 40.36 35.43 4.40
C THR A 175 39.54 35.95 5.59
N THR A 176 40.00 35.77 6.83
CA THR A 176 39.32 36.27 8.06
C THR A 176 39.84 37.64 8.50
N GLY A 177 41.10 37.99 8.21
CA GLY A 177 41.68 39.28 8.60
C GLY A 177 41.11 40.51 7.90
N ALA A 178 40.50 40.35 6.71
CA ALA A 178 39.98 41.47 5.90
C ALA A 178 38.51 41.84 6.19
N MET A 179 37.77 41.06 6.98
CA MET A 179 36.35 41.30 7.29
C MET A 179 36.05 41.64 8.76
N LEU A 180 37.03 41.54 9.66
CA LEU A 180 36.82 41.63 11.11
C LEU A 180 37.31 42.95 11.71
N GLY A 181 36.52 44.01 11.51
CA GLY A 181 36.50 45.12 12.46
C GLY A 181 35.76 44.67 13.73
N GLN A 182 36.52 44.15 14.70
CA GLN A 182 36.14 43.74 16.06
C GLN A 182 35.64 42.28 16.31
N ARG A 183 36.46 41.61 17.15
CA ARG A 183 36.21 40.58 18.17
C ARG A 183 35.67 39.20 17.75
N VAL A 184 36.55 38.41 17.14
CA VAL A 184 36.74 36.99 17.53
C VAL A 184 38.22 36.83 17.85
N ASP A 185 38.57 36.44 19.07
CA ASP A 185 39.97 36.38 19.50
C ASP A 185 40.68 35.10 18.99
N LEU A 186 40.89 35.08 17.67
CA LEU A 186 41.70 34.09 16.96
C LEU A 186 43.20 34.22 17.29
N SER A 187 43.61 35.23 18.07
CA SER A 187 45.02 35.41 18.46
C SER A 187 45.49 34.40 19.51
N THR A 188 44.56 33.78 20.24
CA THR A 188 44.81 32.63 21.14
C THR A 188 45.21 31.35 20.40
N LEU A 189 45.13 31.35 19.06
CA LEU A 189 45.30 30.19 18.19
C LEU A 189 46.59 30.22 17.35
N ALA A 190 47.59 31.00 17.74
CA ALA A 190 48.77 31.27 16.92
C ALA A 190 50.01 30.36 17.21
N GLY A 191 50.03 29.12 16.70
CA GLY A 191 51.21 28.21 16.64
C GLY A 191 51.44 27.55 15.26
N ALA A 192 52.64 27.10 14.92
CA ALA A 192 53.07 26.70 13.55
C ALA A 192 52.14 25.66 12.85
N GLY A 193 51.95 25.81 11.53
CA GLY A 193 50.85 25.23 10.76
C GLY A 193 51.06 23.82 10.20
N GLU A 194 51.19 22.82 11.08
CA GLU A 194 51.20 21.40 10.70
C GLU A 194 50.25 20.63 11.61
N GLY A 195 48.97 20.51 11.23
CA GLY A 195 47.98 19.77 12.02
C GLY A 195 46.87 19.16 11.15
N PRO A 196 46.24 18.08 11.62
CA PRO A 196 45.24 17.37 10.84
C PRO A 196 43.95 18.19 10.64
N MET A 197 43.34 18.07 9.47
CA MET A 197 42.07 18.73 9.13
C MET A 197 40.87 17.90 9.59
N LEU A 198 39.69 18.51 9.66
CA LEU A 198 38.44 17.81 10.02
C LEU A 198 38.23 16.51 9.20
N LEU A 199 38.49 16.55 7.89
CA LEU A 199 38.38 15.38 7.03
C LEU A 199 39.27 14.21 7.48
N GLU A 200 40.47 14.51 8.00
CA GLU A 200 41.44 13.50 8.44
C GLU A 200 41.06 12.88 9.79
N TYR A 201 40.34 13.62 10.64
CA TYR A 201 39.71 13.06 11.84
C TYR A 201 38.60 12.06 11.51
N VAL A 202 37.81 12.35 10.48
CA VAL A 202 36.75 11.43 10.03
C VAL A 202 37.34 10.24 9.25
N TYR A 203 38.32 10.50 8.38
CA TYR A 203 38.93 9.52 7.48
C TYR A 203 40.47 9.54 7.58
N PRO A 204 41.06 8.98 8.66
CA PRO A 204 42.50 9.03 8.90
C PRO A 204 43.32 8.26 7.85
N GLN A 205 42.75 7.23 7.23
CA GLN A 205 43.36 6.47 6.13
C GLN A 205 43.03 7.03 4.74
N GLY A 206 42.43 8.22 4.69
CA GLY A 206 41.94 8.85 3.47
C GLY A 206 40.52 8.41 3.10
N TRP A 207 39.71 9.37 2.64
CA TRP A 207 38.30 9.15 2.34
C TRP A 207 38.03 8.23 1.13
N ARG A 208 39.03 8.03 0.26
CA ARG A 208 38.89 7.24 -0.97
C ARG A 208 38.64 5.75 -0.72
N SER A 209 39.02 5.22 0.44
CA SER A 209 38.65 3.85 0.86
C SER A 209 37.21 3.74 1.37
N HIS A 210 36.49 4.86 1.49
CA HIS A 210 35.15 4.97 2.06
C HIS A 210 34.14 5.58 1.07
N THR A 211 34.37 5.46 -0.24
CA THR A 211 33.52 6.09 -1.27
C THR A 211 32.07 5.64 -1.22
N ASP A 212 31.82 4.36 -0.93
CA ASP A 212 30.47 3.79 -0.88
C ASP A 212 29.72 4.28 0.37
N GLU A 213 30.38 4.28 1.52
CA GLU A 213 29.87 4.86 2.77
C GLU A 213 29.54 6.34 2.58
N LEU A 214 30.48 7.12 2.02
CA LEU A 214 30.29 8.53 1.73
C LEU A 214 29.09 8.77 0.82
N ARG A 215 28.94 7.98 -0.24
CA ARG A 215 27.80 8.08 -1.15
C ARG A 215 26.48 7.88 -0.42
N ILE A 216 26.43 6.92 0.50
CA ILE A 216 25.24 6.57 1.28
C ILE A 216 24.88 7.67 2.31
N VAL A 217 25.86 8.32 2.95
CA VAL A 217 25.58 9.35 3.98
C VAL A 217 25.30 10.75 3.42
N GLY A 218 25.62 11.02 2.15
CA GLY A 218 25.29 12.31 1.50
C GLY A 218 26.26 12.76 0.39
N GLY A 219 27.27 11.95 0.08
CA GLY A 219 28.19 12.11 -1.04
C GLY A 219 29.00 13.40 -0.97
N ASN A 220 29.08 14.09 -2.10
CA ASN A 220 29.86 15.33 -2.24
C ASN A 220 29.42 16.44 -1.27
N LYS A 221 28.15 16.45 -0.84
CA LYS A 221 27.64 17.45 0.10
C LYS A 221 28.29 17.29 1.48
N VAL A 222 28.38 16.06 1.97
CA VAL A 222 29.05 15.73 3.24
C VAL A 222 30.55 15.93 3.12
N LEU A 223 31.15 15.41 2.04
CA LEU A 223 32.58 15.55 1.80
C LEU A 223 33.03 17.01 1.75
N GLY A 224 32.24 17.90 1.15
CA GLY A 224 32.50 19.34 1.16
C GLY A 224 32.37 19.96 2.55
N ALA A 225 31.34 19.59 3.33
CA ALA A 225 31.15 20.12 4.68
C ALA A 225 32.22 19.67 5.69
N LEU A 226 32.85 18.51 5.46
CA LEU A 226 34.01 18.03 6.23
C LEU A 226 35.33 18.73 5.87
N GLN A 227 35.31 19.61 4.87
CA GLN A 227 36.44 20.42 4.43
C GLN A 227 36.09 21.91 4.52
N PRO A 228 35.75 22.43 5.72
CA PRO A 228 35.23 23.78 5.87
C PRO A 228 36.24 24.83 5.39
N GLY A 229 35.82 25.62 4.42
CA GLY A 229 36.61 26.71 3.84
C GLY A 229 35.95 28.07 4.06
N TYR A 230 36.24 29.00 3.15
CA TYR A 230 35.75 30.39 3.24
C TYR A 230 34.22 30.50 3.29
N GLU A 231 33.51 29.77 2.42
CA GLU A 231 32.05 29.90 2.32
C GLU A 231 31.32 29.36 3.56
N GLU A 232 31.83 28.31 4.19
CA GLU A 232 31.31 27.78 5.46
C GLU A 232 31.52 28.77 6.61
N ILE A 233 32.69 29.42 6.65
CA ILE A 233 33.00 30.45 7.66
C ILE A 233 32.07 31.66 7.48
N LYS A 234 31.92 32.15 6.25
CA LYS A 234 31.03 33.28 5.93
C LYS A 234 29.58 33.01 6.33
N ARG A 235 29.08 31.79 6.05
CA ARG A 235 27.73 31.39 6.47
C ARG A 235 27.58 31.31 7.98
N ALA A 236 28.61 30.78 8.67
CA ALA A 236 28.62 30.70 10.13
C ALA A 236 28.60 32.07 10.80
N MET A 237 29.48 32.98 10.37
CA MET A 237 29.52 34.35 10.90
C MET A 237 28.20 35.07 10.71
N LYS A 238 27.63 35.01 9.50
CA LYS A 238 26.31 35.61 9.24
C LYS A 238 25.23 35.04 10.16
N ALA A 239 25.21 33.73 10.37
CA ALA A 239 24.21 33.12 11.26
C ALA A 239 24.37 33.55 12.72
N ILE A 240 25.62 33.67 13.19
CA ILE A 240 25.95 34.17 14.53
C ILE A 240 25.50 35.64 14.67
N ASP A 241 25.82 36.49 13.69
CA ASP A 241 25.38 37.89 13.64
C ASP A 241 23.84 38.01 13.62
N ASP A 242 23.17 37.07 12.94
CA ASP A 242 21.70 36.98 12.87
C ASP A 242 21.07 36.40 14.17
N GLY A 243 21.87 36.07 15.20
CA GLY A 243 21.43 35.67 16.54
C GLY A 243 21.44 34.16 16.83
N TRP A 244 22.09 33.34 16.00
CA TRP A 244 22.29 31.91 16.27
C TRP A 244 23.29 31.70 17.44
N PRO A 245 23.12 30.69 18.32
CA PRO A 245 22.18 29.55 18.28
C PRO A 245 20.80 29.79 18.93
N ASN A 246 20.55 30.96 19.50
CA ASN A 246 19.30 31.25 20.20
C ASN A 246 18.09 31.11 19.28
N LYS A 247 17.06 30.39 19.74
CA LYS A 247 15.83 30.15 18.99
C LYS A 247 15.03 31.45 18.93
N ARG A 248 14.99 32.10 17.76
CA ARG A 248 14.10 33.23 17.50
C ARG A 248 12.64 32.73 17.56
N GLU A 249 11.80 33.41 18.31
CA GLU A 249 10.37 33.10 18.36
C GLU A 249 9.71 33.41 17.00
N ALA A 250 8.60 32.73 16.68
CA ALA A 250 7.97 32.80 15.35
C ALA A 250 7.64 34.24 14.90
N TRP A 251 7.27 35.12 15.83
CA TRP A 251 6.98 36.54 15.56
C TRP A 251 8.24 37.32 15.14
N GLN A 252 9.40 37.02 15.73
CA GLN A 252 10.68 37.64 15.36
C GLN A 252 11.10 37.23 13.94
N ILE A 253 10.81 35.98 13.55
CA ILE A 253 11.05 35.48 12.17
C ILE A 253 10.15 36.20 11.16
N GLN A 254 8.90 36.51 11.52
CA GLN A 254 7.98 37.27 10.67
C GLN A 254 8.35 38.77 10.55
N GLY A 255 9.44 39.19 11.21
CA GLY A 255 9.99 40.55 11.10
C GLY A 255 9.35 41.56 12.05
N TYR A 256 8.67 41.08 13.09
CA TYR A 256 8.23 41.93 14.20
C TYR A 256 9.39 42.17 15.19
N LYS A 257 9.45 43.38 15.75
CA LYS A 257 10.45 43.78 16.75
C LYS A 257 9.78 44.63 17.83
N VAL A 258 10.23 44.47 19.07
CA VAL A 258 9.86 45.36 20.19
C VAL A 258 11.03 46.31 20.40
N LEU A 259 10.75 47.62 20.36
CA LEU A 259 11.68 48.67 20.76
C LEU A 259 11.42 48.98 22.23
N GLU A 260 12.46 48.90 23.06
CA GLU A 260 12.36 49.14 24.49
C GLU A 260 12.69 50.60 24.82
N GLU A 261 11.96 51.16 25.79
CA GLU A 261 12.10 52.56 26.24
C GLU A 261 12.07 53.59 25.10
N ALA A 262 11.26 53.30 24.08
CA ALA A 262 11.25 54.06 22.85
C ALA A 262 10.63 55.45 23.08
N LYS A 263 11.34 56.50 22.65
CA LYS A 263 10.88 57.89 22.77
C LYS A 263 10.33 58.38 21.44
N ALA A 264 9.14 58.98 21.48
CA ALA A 264 8.55 59.65 20.32
C ALA A 264 9.18 61.04 20.12
N SER A 265 9.46 61.41 18.88
CA SER A 265 9.85 62.75 18.45
C SER A 265 8.70 63.42 17.69
N VAL A 266 8.67 64.75 17.75
CA VAL A 266 7.76 65.60 16.99
C VAL A 266 8.62 66.52 16.12
N ASP A 267 8.44 66.43 14.81
CA ASP A 267 9.24 67.16 13.84
C ASP A 267 8.33 67.92 12.87
N LEU A 268 8.54 69.23 12.70
CA LEU A 268 7.81 70.02 11.70
C LEU A 268 8.27 69.61 10.29
N ASN A 269 7.33 69.19 9.45
CA ASN A 269 7.60 68.94 8.05
C ASN A 269 7.58 70.27 7.27
N PRO A 270 8.72 70.71 6.72
CA PRO A 270 8.85 72.02 6.10
C PRO A 270 8.02 72.17 4.82
N TYR A 271 7.61 71.07 4.17
CA TYR A 271 6.92 71.08 2.89
C TYR A 271 5.41 71.23 2.99
N ASN A 272 4.80 70.68 4.04
CA ASN A 272 3.35 70.74 4.23
C ASN A 272 2.94 71.48 5.50
N GLN A 273 3.91 72.03 6.25
CA GLN A 273 3.70 72.80 7.49
C GLN A 273 2.91 72.02 8.56
N LYS A 274 3.04 70.69 8.56
CA LYS A 274 2.41 69.81 9.55
C LYS A 274 3.46 69.11 10.41
N TYR A 275 3.08 68.69 11.60
CA TYR A 275 3.97 68.08 12.58
C TYR A 275 3.90 66.55 12.50
N ALA A 276 5.03 65.90 12.21
CA ALA A 276 5.14 64.45 12.13
C ALA A 276 5.58 63.86 13.48
N VAL A 277 4.92 62.76 13.89
CA VAL A 277 5.30 62.00 15.07
C VAL A 277 6.01 60.72 14.64
N SER A 278 7.17 60.46 15.21
CA SER A 278 7.99 59.26 14.90
C SER A 278 8.60 58.66 16.15
N VAL A 279 8.88 57.36 16.13
CA VAL A 279 9.69 56.67 17.15
C VAL A 279 10.95 56.13 16.48
N GLY A 280 12.10 56.74 16.79
CA GLY A 280 13.34 56.48 16.07
C GLY A 280 13.16 56.73 14.56
N ARG A 281 13.29 55.68 13.75
CA ARG A 281 13.09 55.76 12.28
C ARG A 281 11.66 55.46 11.81
N TYR A 282 10.75 55.10 12.72
CA TYR A 282 9.43 54.61 12.37
C TYR A 282 8.40 55.74 12.48
N TYR A 283 7.86 56.15 11.35
CA TYR A 283 6.80 57.16 11.26
C TYR A 283 5.47 56.62 11.79
N ILE A 284 4.77 57.43 12.59
CA ILE A 284 3.48 57.09 13.21
C ILE A 284 2.34 57.85 12.53
N GLY A 285 2.47 59.18 12.39
CA GLY A 285 1.40 60.04 11.90
C GLY A 285 1.81 61.50 11.72
N THR A 286 0.92 62.31 11.14
CA THR A 286 1.13 63.75 10.91
C THR A 286 -0.09 64.52 11.42
N HIS A 287 0.12 65.63 12.11
CA HIS A 287 -0.89 66.44 12.80
C HIS A 287 -0.86 67.90 12.34
N GLY A 288 -1.99 68.59 12.48
CA GLY A 288 -2.15 69.96 12.00
C GLY A 288 -1.48 71.02 12.88
N SER A 289 -1.31 70.72 14.17
CA SER A 289 -0.67 71.61 15.15
C SER A 289 0.41 70.88 15.95
N GLU A 290 1.33 71.65 16.52
CA GLU A 290 2.41 71.13 17.37
C GLU A 290 1.85 70.51 18.65
N GLU A 291 0.85 71.14 19.26
CA GLU A 291 0.19 70.65 20.47
C GLU A 291 -0.46 69.28 20.25
N GLU A 292 -1.17 69.08 19.12
CA GLU A 292 -1.76 67.78 18.78
C GLU A 292 -0.69 66.71 18.57
N ALA A 293 0.42 67.05 17.91
CA ALA A 293 1.53 66.13 17.70
C ALA A 293 2.25 65.78 19.01
N MET A 294 2.45 66.75 19.91
CA MET A 294 3.06 66.53 21.22
C MET A 294 2.17 65.66 22.12
N GLN A 295 0.85 65.85 22.07
CA GLN A 295 -0.10 64.97 22.78
C GLN A 295 -0.07 63.55 22.22
N ALA A 296 -0.05 63.39 20.89
CA ALA A 296 0.06 62.08 20.26
C ALA A 296 1.40 61.39 20.57
N ALA A 297 2.51 62.13 20.62
CA ALA A 297 3.82 61.63 21.01
C ALA A 297 3.85 61.21 22.49
N ALA A 298 3.22 61.98 23.39
CA ALA A 298 3.13 61.67 24.82
C ALA A 298 2.27 60.42 25.12
N ALA A 299 1.34 60.07 24.23
CA ALA A 299 0.50 58.87 24.35
C ALA A 299 1.22 57.58 23.94
N ILE A 300 2.42 57.67 23.33
CA ILE A 300 3.20 56.49 22.96
C ILE A 300 3.85 55.88 24.20
N LYS A 301 3.54 54.61 24.44
CA LYS A 301 4.06 53.86 25.58
C LYS A 301 5.50 53.37 25.34
N PRO A 302 6.28 53.05 26.39
CA PRO A 302 7.71 52.77 26.28
C PRO A 302 8.07 51.55 25.41
N PHE A 303 7.19 50.56 25.28
CA PHE A 303 7.47 49.35 24.51
C PHE A 303 6.73 49.37 23.18
N VAL A 304 7.43 49.71 22.10
CA VAL A 304 6.84 49.93 20.77
C VAL A 304 7.01 48.70 19.89
N LEU A 305 5.90 48.12 19.45
CA LEU A 305 5.88 47.03 18.48
C LEU A 305 5.95 47.60 17.05
N VAL A 306 6.93 47.15 16.28
CA VAL A 306 7.10 47.49 14.87
C VAL A 306 7.13 46.23 14.00
N GLY A 307 6.65 46.34 12.76
CA GLY A 307 6.73 45.28 11.76
C GLY A 307 7.38 45.76 10.46
N LYS A 308 7.31 44.92 9.42
CA LYS A 308 7.90 45.23 8.09
C LYS A 308 7.35 46.52 7.45
N ARG A 309 6.12 46.91 7.80
CA ARG A 309 5.42 48.09 7.25
C ARG A 309 5.46 49.32 8.17
N GLY A 310 6.22 49.28 9.26
CA GLY A 310 6.38 50.43 10.18
C GLY A 310 5.83 50.16 11.58
N PHE A 311 5.46 51.25 12.27
CA PHE A 311 4.84 51.22 13.60
C PHE A 311 3.55 50.38 13.58
N ILE A 312 3.32 49.61 14.63
CA ILE A 312 2.10 48.82 14.80
C ILE A 312 1.32 49.34 16.01
N ASP A 313 1.94 49.32 17.19
CA ASP A 313 1.31 49.74 18.44
C ASP A 313 2.36 49.97 19.54
N SER A 314 1.95 50.49 20.69
CA SER A 314 2.79 50.69 21.89
C SER A 314 2.15 50.13 23.15
N PHE A 315 2.97 49.62 24.07
CA PHE A 315 2.54 48.88 25.26
C PHE A 315 3.28 49.34 26.53
N ASP A 316 2.66 49.10 27.68
CA ASP A 316 3.21 49.49 28.99
C ASP A 316 4.32 48.55 29.47
N SER A 317 4.39 47.32 28.91
CA SER A 317 5.41 46.32 29.25
C SER A 317 5.92 45.57 28.01
N HIS A 318 7.14 45.04 28.12
CA HIS A 318 7.75 44.19 27.11
C HIS A 318 6.87 42.94 26.82
N GLU A 319 6.34 42.30 27.86
CA GLU A 319 5.53 41.09 27.75
C GLU A 319 4.27 41.31 26.90
N LEU A 320 3.55 42.42 27.13
CA LEU A 320 2.35 42.76 26.36
C LEU A 320 2.66 43.04 24.89
N ALA A 321 3.80 43.69 24.60
CA ALA A 321 4.24 43.91 23.22
C ALA A 321 4.60 42.60 22.51
N VAL A 322 5.21 41.66 23.23
CA VAL A 322 5.54 40.31 22.72
C VAL A 322 4.28 39.48 22.50
N ASP A 323 3.31 39.51 23.42
CA ASP A 323 2.04 38.80 23.27
C ASP A 323 1.23 39.33 22.09
N ALA A 324 1.18 40.66 21.90
CA ALA A 324 0.57 41.27 20.73
C ALA A 324 1.27 40.86 19.41
N ALA A 325 2.60 40.73 19.42
CA ALA A 325 3.35 40.22 18.27
C ALA A 325 3.03 38.74 18.00
N LYS A 326 2.97 37.91 19.05
CA LYS A 326 2.60 36.49 18.96
C LYS A 326 1.19 36.32 18.41
N GLU A 327 0.22 37.10 18.89
CA GLU A 327 -1.17 37.02 18.43
C GLU A 327 -1.31 37.41 16.95
N LYS A 328 -0.62 38.47 16.51
CA LYS A 328 -0.57 38.85 15.09
C LYS A 328 0.10 37.78 14.21
N THR A 329 0.97 36.96 14.79
CA THR A 329 1.61 35.83 14.10
C THR A 329 0.68 34.61 13.99
N LYS A 330 -0.36 34.50 14.82
CA LYS A 330 -1.35 33.40 14.79
C LYS A 330 -2.44 33.57 13.71
N GLY A 331 -2.55 34.73 13.08
CA GLY A 331 -3.61 35.04 12.12
C GLY A 331 -3.31 34.65 10.67
N ALA A 332 -3.52 33.37 10.31
CA ALA A 332 -3.91 32.89 8.96
C ALA A 332 -4.20 31.37 8.88
N THR A 333 -4.43 30.67 9.99
CA THR A 333 -4.89 29.27 9.96
C THR A 333 -6.38 29.21 10.26
N GLY A 334 -7.14 28.77 9.26
CA GLY A 334 -8.59 28.83 9.18
C GLY A 334 -9.33 28.28 10.41
N LYS A 335 -10.31 29.06 10.86
CA LYS A 335 -11.42 28.55 11.66
C LYS A 335 -12.40 27.82 10.73
N ASN A 336 -12.86 26.65 11.19
CA ASN A 336 -14.02 25.89 10.72
C ASN A 336 -13.96 25.25 9.34
N VAL A 337 -12.99 24.36 9.15
CA VAL A 337 -13.24 23.08 8.47
C VAL A 337 -12.72 21.99 9.40
N GLN A 338 -13.58 21.05 9.79
CA GLN A 338 -13.12 19.82 10.45
C GLN A 338 -12.44 18.98 9.36
N ASP A 339 -11.16 19.26 9.12
CA ASP A 339 -10.27 18.37 8.35
C ASP A 339 -10.35 16.96 8.98
N LEU A 340 -10.39 15.89 8.17
CA LEU A 340 -10.41 14.49 8.65
C LEU A 340 -9.32 14.21 9.70
N ASP A 341 -8.23 14.99 9.67
CA ASP A 341 -7.13 14.98 10.64
C ASP A 341 -7.52 15.25 12.10
N LYS A 342 -8.73 15.77 12.40
CA LYS A 342 -9.06 16.24 13.75
C LYS A 342 -10.01 15.39 14.59
N GLY A 343 -10.54 14.27 14.09
CA GLY A 343 -11.19 13.32 14.99
C GLY A 343 -12.49 13.76 15.65
N TYR A 344 -13.09 12.83 16.40
CA TYR A 344 -13.99 13.14 17.51
C TYR A 344 -13.31 12.84 18.84
N ASN A 345 -13.78 13.49 19.91
CA ASN A 345 -13.51 12.99 21.24
C ASN A 345 -14.22 11.64 21.42
N VAL A 346 -13.60 10.69 22.11
CA VAL A 346 -14.20 9.37 22.34
C VAL A 346 -15.55 9.46 23.07
N ALA A 347 -15.75 10.45 23.94
CA ALA A 347 -17.00 10.67 24.64
C ALA A 347 -18.17 11.10 23.72
N ASP A 348 -17.85 11.65 22.56
CA ASP A 348 -18.84 12.08 21.55
C ASP A 348 -19.11 10.97 20.51
N ALA A 349 -18.48 9.79 20.66
CA ALA A 349 -18.67 8.68 19.74
C ALA A 349 -20.04 8.03 19.95
N GLU A 350 -20.81 7.92 18.88
CA GLU A 350 -22.15 7.37 18.85
C GLU A 350 -22.17 6.08 18.04
N ARG A 351 -22.92 5.10 18.53
CA ARG A 351 -23.17 3.85 17.82
C ARG A 351 -24.66 3.50 17.82
N VAL A 352 -25.16 3.08 16.65
CA VAL A 352 -26.49 2.51 16.43
C VAL A 352 -26.32 1.22 15.63
N GLY A 353 -26.91 0.12 16.09
CA GLY A 353 -26.83 -1.17 15.41
C GLY A 353 -27.03 -2.34 16.39
N MET A 354 -26.78 -3.56 15.92
CA MET A 354 -26.85 -4.77 16.74
C MET A 354 -25.96 -4.66 17.98
N SER A 355 -26.43 -5.12 19.14
CA SER A 355 -25.59 -5.14 20.35
C SER A 355 -24.41 -6.09 20.17
N ARG A 356 -23.19 -5.60 20.45
CA ARG A 356 -21.97 -6.41 20.40
C ARG A 356 -21.53 -6.92 21.77
N ARG A 357 -22.07 -6.31 22.82
CA ARG A 357 -21.73 -6.51 24.22
C ARG A 357 -22.98 -6.82 25.02
N MET A 358 -22.82 -7.48 26.15
CA MET A 358 -23.90 -7.58 27.13
C MET A 358 -24.21 -6.20 27.72
N GLU A 359 -25.44 -5.99 28.18
CA GLU A 359 -25.83 -4.71 28.78
C GLU A 359 -24.96 -4.39 30.00
N GLY A 360 -24.31 -3.22 29.97
CA GLY A 360 -23.39 -2.78 31.04
C GLY A 360 -22.01 -3.45 31.02
N GLU A 361 -21.67 -4.23 29.99
CA GLU A 361 -20.38 -4.92 29.90
C GLU A 361 -19.24 -4.01 29.43
N ASP A 362 -18.19 -3.94 30.25
CA ASP A 362 -16.93 -3.30 29.94
C ASP A 362 -15.92 -4.31 29.38
N ILE A 363 -15.26 -3.94 28.28
CA ILE A 363 -14.28 -4.77 27.59
C ILE A 363 -12.88 -4.54 28.16
N SER A 364 -12.15 -5.63 28.45
CA SER A 364 -10.74 -5.57 28.83
C SER A 364 -9.82 -5.57 27.60
N SER A 365 -8.58 -5.14 27.80
CA SER A 365 -7.54 -5.17 26.76
C SER A 365 -7.27 -6.59 26.24
N GLU A 366 -7.28 -7.57 27.14
CA GLU A 366 -7.05 -8.98 26.86
C GLU A 366 -8.18 -9.55 26.00
N ARG A 367 -9.43 -9.24 26.34
CA ARG A 367 -10.58 -9.68 25.55
C ARG A 367 -10.57 -9.06 24.16
N LEU A 368 -10.27 -7.75 24.05
CA LEU A 368 -10.15 -7.09 22.75
C LEU A 368 -9.03 -7.73 21.91
N MET A 369 -7.91 -8.08 22.53
CA MET A 369 -6.80 -8.74 21.86
C MET A 369 -7.18 -10.14 21.35
N GLU A 370 -7.75 -10.97 22.22
CA GLU A 370 -8.08 -12.37 21.91
C GLU A 370 -9.20 -12.49 20.86
N GLU A 371 -10.26 -11.67 20.98
CA GLU A 371 -11.42 -11.70 20.08
C GLU A 371 -11.02 -11.39 18.64
N PHE A 372 -10.16 -10.39 18.45
CA PHE A 372 -9.73 -9.92 17.13
C PHE A 372 -8.37 -10.46 16.70
N GLY A 373 -7.72 -11.29 17.52
CA GLY A 373 -6.39 -11.85 17.22
C GLY A 373 -5.28 -10.80 17.12
N LEU A 374 -5.39 -9.69 17.86
CA LEU A 374 -4.39 -8.62 17.82
C LEU A 374 -3.09 -9.09 18.49
N ARG A 375 -1.95 -8.59 18.00
CA ARG A 375 -0.63 -8.86 18.59
C ARG A 375 -0.47 -8.22 19.97
N GLY A 376 -1.13 -7.09 20.19
CA GLY A 376 -1.14 -6.39 21.46
C GLY A 376 -2.10 -5.20 21.46
N VAL A 377 -2.61 -4.87 22.64
CA VAL A 377 -3.47 -3.70 22.92
C VAL A 377 -2.80 -2.87 24.00
N ASN A 378 -2.42 -1.62 23.69
CA ASN A 378 -1.62 -0.79 24.60
C ASN A 378 -2.17 0.63 24.80
N PHE A 379 -1.80 1.22 25.94
CA PHE A 379 -2.20 2.56 26.35
C PHE A 379 -1.02 3.51 26.57
N GLY A 380 -1.19 4.77 26.21
CA GLY A 380 -0.26 5.82 26.65
C GLY A 380 -0.21 5.97 28.17
N ASN A 381 0.92 6.43 28.73
CA ASN A 381 1.12 6.54 30.18
C ASN A 381 0.01 7.32 30.89
N TRP A 382 -0.54 8.36 30.25
CA TRP A 382 -1.64 9.14 30.84
C TRP A 382 -2.95 8.34 30.91
N MET A 383 -3.24 7.51 29.90
CA MET A 383 -4.48 6.71 29.84
C MET A 383 -4.55 5.63 30.92
N LYS A 384 -3.40 5.29 31.51
CA LYS A 384 -3.28 4.35 32.64
C LYS A 384 -3.53 4.99 34.01
N THR A 385 -3.68 6.30 34.08
CA THR A 385 -3.95 7.00 35.34
C THR A 385 -5.39 6.78 35.77
N SER A 386 -5.65 6.79 37.09
CA SER A 386 -7.02 6.64 37.61
C SER A 386 -7.98 7.70 37.07
N SER A 387 -7.50 8.91 36.78
CA SER A 387 -8.28 10.01 36.20
C SER A 387 -8.71 9.78 34.74
N ALA A 388 -7.99 8.93 34.02
CA ALA A 388 -8.23 8.63 32.61
C ALA A 388 -9.01 7.32 32.40
N ARG A 389 -9.35 6.61 33.49
CA ARG A 389 -9.94 5.27 33.44
C ARG A 389 -11.21 5.21 32.60
N THR A 390 -12.15 6.12 32.83
CA THR A 390 -13.43 6.16 32.08
C THR A 390 -13.18 6.38 30.59
N GLU A 391 -12.26 7.27 30.24
CA GLU A 391 -11.91 7.56 28.85
C GLU A 391 -11.24 6.37 28.17
N ALA A 392 -10.30 5.71 28.85
CA ALA A 392 -9.66 4.49 28.37
C ALA A 392 -10.67 3.35 28.18
N GLN A 393 -11.64 3.21 29.09
CA GLN A 393 -12.72 2.22 28.98
C GLN A 393 -13.62 2.50 27.77
N LEU A 394 -13.95 3.78 27.52
CA LEU A 394 -14.71 4.16 26.33
C LEU A 394 -13.97 3.78 25.05
N HIS A 395 -12.64 3.99 24.98
CA HIS A 395 -11.84 3.56 23.83
C HIS A 395 -11.90 2.04 23.60
N LEU A 396 -11.81 1.22 24.66
CA LEU A 396 -11.93 -0.24 24.54
C LEU A 396 -13.29 -0.66 24.03
N ASN A 397 -14.34 -0.14 24.67
CA ASN A 397 -15.73 -0.45 24.33
C ASN A 397 -16.06 -0.06 22.90
N HIS A 398 -15.71 1.16 22.47
CA HIS A 398 -15.96 1.61 21.11
C HIS A 398 -15.08 0.90 20.08
N ALA A 399 -13.82 0.58 20.39
CA ALA A 399 -12.95 -0.17 19.49
C ALA A 399 -13.48 -1.60 19.27
N TYR A 400 -13.93 -2.26 20.35
CA TYR A 400 -14.55 -3.59 20.29
C TYR A 400 -15.78 -3.57 19.37
N ASP A 401 -16.69 -2.62 19.61
CA ASP A 401 -17.92 -2.50 18.81
C ASP A 401 -17.62 -2.15 17.34
N ALA A 402 -16.64 -1.27 17.10
CA ALA A 402 -16.22 -0.82 15.78
C ALA A 402 -15.52 -1.92 14.96
N LEU A 403 -14.67 -2.73 15.57
CA LEU A 403 -14.03 -3.85 14.86
C LEU A 403 -15.04 -4.94 14.50
N HIS A 404 -16.03 -5.22 15.35
CA HIS A 404 -17.14 -6.12 14.97
C HIS A 404 -17.98 -5.56 13.82
N ASP A 405 -18.29 -4.26 13.83
CA ASP A 405 -19.00 -3.63 12.71
C ASP A 405 -18.17 -3.67 11.42
N LEU A 406 -16.85 -3.49 11.51
CA LEU A 406 -15.96 -3.62 10.36
C LEU A 406 -15.91 -5.06 9.83
N ALA A 407 -15.81 -6.06 10.70
CA ALA A 407 -15.85 -7.47 10.34
C ALA A 407 -17.14 -7.82 9.57
N ASP A 408 -18.29 -7.35 10.06
CA ASP A 408 -19.60 -7.54 9.42
C ASP A 408 -19.77 -6.78 8.09
N ILE A 409 -19.05 -5.67 7.89
CA ILE A 409 -19.04 -4.92 6.63
C ILE A 409 -18.19 -5.63 5.59
N LEU A 410 -17.08 -6.21 6.05
CA LEU A 410 -16.12 -6.93 5.21
C LEU A 410 -16.51 -8.38 4.94
N ASP A 411 -17.51 -8.90 5.66
CA ASP A 411 -17.94 -10.31 5.62
C ASP A 411 -16.78 -11.28 5.94
N VAL A 412 -16.03 -10.95 6.99
CA VAL A 412 -14.90 -11.75 7.48
C VAL A 412 -15.02 -12.01 8.98
N PRO A 413 -14.51 -13.15 9.49
CA PRO A 413 -14.35 -13.38 10.93
C PRO A 413 -13.60 -12.24 11.65
N PRO A 414 -13.99 -11.87 12.88
CA PRO A 414 -13.32 -10.82 13.67
C PRO A 414 -11.79 -10.93 13.71
N LYS A 415 -11.29 -12.15 13.93
CA LYS A 415 -9.85 -12.44 13.99
C LYS A 415 -9.09 -12.13 12.70
N ALA A 416 -9.76 -12.13 11.54
CA ALA A 416 -9.12 -11.82 10.26
C ALA A 416 -8.72 -10.34 10.14
N LEU A 417 -9.33 -9.45 10.93
CA LEU A 417 -8.96 -8.03 10.98
C LEU A 417 -7.54 -7.80 11.50
N SER A 418 -6.96 -8.77 12.22
CA SER A 418 -5.56 -8.74 12.64
C SER A 418 -4.55 -8.97 11.50
N LEU A 419 -5.04 -9.33 10.31
CA LEU A 419 -4.23 -9.60 9.12
C LEU A 419 -3.20 -10.73 9.39
N GLY A 420 -3.66 -11.83 9.98
CA GLY A 420 -2.81 -12.98 10.35
C GLY A 420 -2.03 -12.75 11.65
N GLY A 421 -2.68 -12.16 12.66
CA GLY A 421 -2.09 -11.92 13.98
C GLY A 421 -1.05 -10.80 14.03
N MET A 422 -0.89 -10.02 12.96
CA MET A 422 0.19 -9.05 12.85
C MET A 422 -0.18 -7.68 13.42
N LEU A 423 -1.46 -7.32 13.44
CA LEU A 423 -1.93 -5.98 13.79
C LEU A 423 -1.89 -5.74 15.31
N GLY A 424 -1.28 -4.63 15.73
CA GLY A 424 -1.38 -4.09 17.08
C GLY A 424 -2.24 -2.83 17.15
N LEU A 425 -2.90 -2.58 18.28
CA LEU A 425 -3.73 -1.40 18.50
C LEU A 425 -3.30 -0.62 19.75
N ALA A 426 -3.09 0.67 19.61
CA ALA A 426 -2.68 1.55 20.71
C ALA A 426 -3.59 2.77 20.84
N PHE A 427 -3.85 3.17 22.09
CA PHE A 427 -4.65 4.35 22.42
C PHE A 427 -3.82 5.40 23.16
N GLY A 428 -3.74 6.61 22.61
CA GLY A 428 -3.08 7.76 23.24
C GLY A 428 -1.57 7.56 23.49
N ALA A 429 -0.91 6.63 22.80
CA ALA A 429 0.45 6.19 23.14
C ALA A 429 1.58 7.05 22.53
N GLN A 430 1.25 8.14 21.82
CA GLN A 430 2.21 9.00 21.09
C GLN A 430 2.62 10.29 21.84
N GLY A 431 2.16 10.48 23.07
CA GLY A 431 2.50 11.64 23.91
C GLY A 431 1.83 12.94 23.48
N HIS A 432 2.33 14.08 23.97
CA HIS A 432 1.74 15.40 23.72
C HIS A 432 2.10 15.94 22.31
N GLY A 433 1.08 16.40 21.56
CA GLY A 433 1.27 17.27 20.39
C GLY A 433 1.33 16.62 19.00
N GLY A 434 0.62 15.51 18.76
CA GLY A 434 0.42 15.00 17.39
C GLY A 434 -0.55 15.90 16.59
N ALA A 435 -0.27 16.12 15.30
CA ALA A 435 -1.15 16.89 14.41
C ALA A 435 -2.32 16.04 13.86
N ASN A 436 -2.20 14.71 13.88
CA ASN A 436 -3.12 13.77 13.23
C ASN A 436 -3.99 13.06 14.28
N ALA A 437 -5.24 12.76 13.91
CA ALA A 437 -6.24 12.02 14.69
C ALA A 437 -5.79 10.59 15.04
N ALA A 438 -5.14 9.92 14.09
CA ALA A 438 -4.57 8.59 14.25
C ALA A 438 -3.41 8.40 13.26
N HIS A 439 -2.73 7.26 13.35
CA HIS A 439 -1.85 6.80 12.26
C HIS A 439 -1.56 5.29 12.34
N PHE A 440 -1.44 4.67 11.18
CA PHE A 440 -0.86 3.36 10.98
C PHE A 440 0.67 3.46 10.83
N VAL A 441 1.37 2.51 11.44
CA VAL A 441 2.83 2.45 11.45
C VAL A 441 3.26 1.26 10.57
N PRO A 442 3.61 1.49 9.29
CA PRO A 442 4.11 0.43 8.42
C PRO A 442 5.39 -0.17 9.01
N GLY A 443 5.53 -1.48 8.87
CA GLY A 443 6.61 -2.30 9.41
C GLY A 443 6.23 -3.05 10.69
N VAL A 444 5.82 -2.37 11.76
CA VAL A 444 5.31 -3.03 12.99
C VAL A 444 3.85 -3.47 12.89
N ASN A 445 3.14 -2.98 11.86
CA ASN A 445 1.70 -3.17 11.69
C ASN A 445 0.92 -2.72 12.94
N GLU A 446 1.05 -1.45 13.31
CA GLU A 446 0.41 -0.91 14.52
C GLU A 446 -0.47 0.29 14.18
N ILE A 447 -1.71 0.30 14.65
CA ILE A 447 -2.62 1.45 14.59
C ILE A 447 -2.52 2.21 15.91
N ASN A 448 -2.33 3.52 15.84
CA ASN A 448 -2.35 4.39 17.01
C ASN A 448 -3.47 5.42 16.91
N LEU A 449 -4.50 5.29 17.75
CA LEU A 449 -5.56 6.29 17.86
C LEU A 449 -5.17 7.32 18.91
N THR A 450 -5.25 8.61 18.57
CA THR A 450 -5.01 9.65 19.58
C THR A 450 -6.14 9.70 20.59
N ARG A 451 -5.83 10.24 21.78
CA ARG A 451 -6.79 10.34 22.87
C ARG A 451 -8.00 11.23 22.52
N ASN A 452 -7.74 12.49 22.16
CA ASN A 452 -8.81 13.49 22.02
C ASN A 452 -9.49 13.49 20.64
N ALA A 453 -8.90 12.80 19.66
CA ALA A 453 -9.28 12.89 18.24
C ALA A 453 -9.21 11.53 17.53
N GLY A 454 -8.98 10.42 18.22
CA GLY A 454 -8.83 9.11 17.57
C GLY A 454 -10.15 8.54 17.05
N ALA A 455 -11.28 8.93 17.64
CA ALA A 455 -12.58 8.43 17.21
C ALA A 455 -12.92 8.92 15.79
N GLY A 456 -13.35 7.99 14.94
CA GLY A 456 -13.70 8.21 13.54
C GLY A 456 -12.62 7.79 12.55
N ALA A 457 -11.39 7.55 13.01
CA ALA A 457 -10.25 7.26 12.14
C ALA A 457 -9.95 5.74 11.99
N LEU A 458 -10.64 4.86 12.71
CA LEU A 458 -10.25 3.44 12.78
C LEU A 458 -10.34 2.73 11.42
N ALA A 459 -11.38 2.97 10.62
CA ALA A 459 -11.53 2.39 9.28
C ALA A 459 -10.43 2.90 8.33
N HIS A 460 -10.08 4.19 8.43
CA HIS A 460 -9.00 4.81 7.66
C HIS A 460 -7.64 4.16 7.97
N GLU A 461 -7.31 3.99 9.26
CA GLU A 461 -6.03 3.36 9.63
C GLU A 461 -5.99 1.86 9.31
N TRP A 462 -7.13 1.17 9.40
CA TRP A 462 -7.23 -0.21 8.96
C TRP A 462 -7.03 -0.34 7.44
N ALA A 463 -7.52 0.63 6.65
CA ALA A 463 -7.29 0.68 5.22
C ALA A 463 -5.78 0.81 4.88
N HIS A 464 -5.03 1.62 5.62
CA HIS A 464 -3.57 1.67 5.51
C HIS A 464 -2.93 0.33 5.89
N ALA A 465 -3.44 -0.33 6.93
CA ALA A 465 -2.93 -1.63 7.36
C ALA A 465 -3.09 -2.71 6.28
N VAL A 466 -4.29 -2.83 5.68
CA VAL A 466 -4.55 -3.83 4.63
C VAL A 466 -3.80 -3.52 3.33
N ASP A 467 -3.67 -2.24 2.97
CA ASP A 467 -2.88 -1.80 1.81
C ASP A 467 -1.39 -2.17 1.96
N HIS A 468 -0.83 -1.93 3.16
CA HIS A 468 0.54 -2.34 3.51
C HIS A 468 0.70 -3.86 3.58
N TYR A 469 -0.29 -4.58 4.12
CA TYR A 469 -0.28 -6.05 4.22
C TYR A 469 -0.10 -6.70 2.84
N PHE A 470 -0.89 -6.29 1.85
CA PHE A 470 -0.73 -6.81 0.49
C PHE A 470 0.51 -6.26 -0.22
N ALA A 471 1.00 -5.07 0.14
CA ALA A 471 2.28 -4.57 -0.36
C ALA A 471 3.46 -5.47 0.06
N ARG A 472 3.44 -5.97 1.30
CA ARG A 472 4.46 -6.91 1.79
C ARG A 472 4.43 -8.22 1.02
N GLN A 473 3.25 -8.78 0.76
CA GLN A 473 3.11 -9.97 -0.09
C GLN A 473 3.61 -9.72 -1.52
N ALA A 474 3.44 -8.49 -2.02
CA ALA A 474 3.99 -8.07 -3.31
C ALA A 474 5.51 -7.83 -3.31
N GLY A 475 6.21 -8.02 -2.18
CA GLY A 475 7.65 -7.78 -2.06
C GLY A 475 8.04 -6.30 -2.08
N LEU A 476 7.14 -5.42 -1.62
CA LEU A 476 7.32 -3.96 -1.56
C LEU A 476 7.69 -3.46 -0.16
N ASP A 477 8.04 -4.38 0.75
CA ASP A 477 8.47 -4.16 2.14
C ASP A 477 9.61 -3.13 2.32
N THR A 478 10.48 -3.03 1.31
CA THR A 478 11.64 -2.13 1.26
C THR A 478 11.44 -0.92 0.36
N ALA A 479 10.24 -0.75 -0.22
CA ALA A 479 9.91 0.43 -0.99
C ALA A 479 9.84 1.66 -0.08
N GLU A 480 10.18 2.84 -0.61
CA GLU A 480 10.07 4.10 0.13
C GLU A 480 8.63 4.36 0.61
N VAL A 481 7.66 3.92 -0.18
CA VAL A 481 6.23 3.97 0.13
C VAL A 481 5.67 2.54 0.05
N PRO A 482 5.57 1.82 1.18
CA PRO A 482 5.27 0.38 1.22
C PRO A 482 3.75 0.10 1.18
N TYR A 483 3.03 0.69 0.23
CA TYR A 483 1.58 0.52 0.05
C TYR A 483 1.27 0.01 -1.35
N LEU A 484 0.44 -1.03 -1.50
CA LEU A 484 0.16 -1.63 -2.79
C LEU A 484 -0.56 -0.66 -3.72
N SER A 485 -1.48 0.16 -3.21
CA SER A 485 -2.23 1.17 -3.97
C SER A 485 -1.32 2.15 -4.74
N GLU A 486 -0.14 2.47 -4.20
CA GLU A 486 0.85 3.35 -4.82
C GLU A 486 1.47 2.72 -6.07
N HIS A 487 1.72 1.41 -5.99
CA HIS A 487 2.42 0.65 -7.02
C HIS A 487 1.48 -0.09 -7.98
N ALA A 488 0.21 -0.32 -7.62
CA ALA A 488 -0.71 -1.21 -8.34
C ALA A 488 -0.82 -0.90 -9.83
N GLN A 489 -0.85 0.39 -10.20
CA GLN A 489 -0.96 0.84 -11.61
C GLN A 489 0.34 0.70 -12.42
N LEU A 490 1.43 0.27 -11.81
CA LEU A 490 2.68 -0.02 -12.52
C LEU A 490 2.57 -1.38 -13.23
N GLY A 491 3.34 -1.54 -14.31
CA GLY A 491 3.33 -2.78 -15.10
C GLY A 491 3.82 -4.00 -14.31
N ASP A 492 3.40 -5.20 -14.73
CA ASP A 492 3.65 -6.47 -14.04
C ASP A 492 5.13 -6.82 -13.85
N THR A 493 5.99 -6.23 -14.68
CA THR A 493 7.43 -6.46 -14.63
C THR A 493 8.21 -5.19 -14.34
N LYS A 494 9.42 -5.38 -13.81
CA LYS A 494 10.44 -4.34 -13.65
C LYS A 494 11.70 -4.77 -14.40
N THR A 495 12.22 -3.87 -15.22
CA THR A 495 13.48 -4.08 -15.95
C THR A 495 14.60 -3.38 -15.20
N ARG A 496 15.65 -4.13 -14.84
CA ARG A 496 16.89 -3.59 -14.26
C ARG A 496 18.06 -3.98 -15.15
N HIS A 497 19.05 -3.10 -15.26
CA HIS A 497 20.30 -3.45 -15.94
C HIS A 497 21.26 -4.05 -14.92
N GLU A 498 21.62 -5.32 -15.10
CA GLU A 498 22.60 -6.01 -14.28
C GLU A 498 23.90 -6.17 -15.04
N MET A 499 25.01 -6.14 -14.31
CA MET A 499 26.32 -6.39 -14.89
C MET A 499 26.57 -7.89 -14.89
N VAL A 500 26.45 -8.50 -16.08
CA VAL A 500 26.74 -9.92 -16.31
C VAL A 500 27.92 -9.97 -17.27
N ASP A 501 29.02 -10.60 -16.86
CA ASP A 501 30.26 -10.71 -17.64
C ASP A 501 30.79 -9.37 -18.17
N GLY A 502 30.72 -8.32 -17.34
CA GLY A 502 31.20 -6.98 -17.70
C GLY A 502 30.33 -6.22 -18.70
N LYS A 503 29.13 -6.73 -19.04
CA LYS A 503 28.15 -6.05 -19.89
C LYS A 503 26.86 -5.77 -19.12
N PHE A 504 26.27 -4.61 -19.36
CA PHE A 504 24.95 -4.28 -18.82
C PHE A 504 23.86 -5.00 -19.61
N VAL A 505 23.27 -6.02 -19.02
CA VAL A 505 22.16 -6.80 -19.58
C VAL A 505 20.85 -6.38 -18.91
N ALA A 506 19.80 -6.18 -19.70
CA ALA A 506 18.46 -5.93 -19.17
C ALA A 506 17.87 -7.23 -18.62
N VAL A 507 17.65 -7.29 -17.31
CA VAL A 507 17.00 -8.39 -16.61
C VAL A 507 15.60 -7.94 -16.21
N THR A 508 14.60 -8.65 -16.72
CA THR A 508 13.19 -8.43 -16.41
C THR A 508 12.75 -9.38 -15.30
N THR A 509 12.21 -8.83 -14.22
CA THR A 509 11.70 -9.60 -13.08
C THR A 509 10.25 -9.23 -12.80
N PRO A 510 9.43 -10.14 -12.23
CA PRO A 510 8.11 -9.80 -11.71
C PRO A 510 8.20 -8.66 -10.69
N ARG A 511 7.28 -7.70 -10.78
CA ARG A 511 7.24 -6.55 -9.87
C ARG A 511 6.58 -6.89 -8.54
N PHE A 512 5.50 -7.65 -8.60
CA PHE A 512 4.58 -7.87 -7.48
C PHE A 512 4.68 -9.32 -6.98
N GLY A 513 5.70 -9.59 -6.16
CA GLY A 513 6.14 -10.88 -5.61
C GLY A 513 5.12 -12.04 -5.64
N GLU A 514 4.59 -12.39 -4.47
CA GLU A 514 3.66 -13.51 -4.29
C GLU A 514 2.21 -13.04 -4.10
N VAL A 515 1.96 -11.73 -4.23
CA VAL A 515 0.60 -11.19 -4.14
C VAL A 515 -0.27 -11.79 -5.23
N ARG A 516 -1.51 -12.13 -4.86
CA ARG A 516 -2.45 -12.75 -5.77
C ARG A 516 -2.82 -11.83 -6.94
N PRO A 517 -2.94 -12.37 -8.17
CA PRO A 517 -3.36 -11.58 -9.32
C PRO A 517 -4.72 -10.91 -9.14
N GLU A 518 -5.68 -11.58 -8.49
CA GLU A 518 -7.03 -11.05 -8.29
C GLU A 518 -7.03 -9.85 -7.32
N ILE A 519 -6.29 -9.96 -6.21
CA ILE A 519 -6.06 -8.84 -5.28
C ILE A 519 -5.35 -7.69 -5.98
N LEU A 520 -4.27 -7.97 -6.73
CA LEU A 520 -3.55 -6.94 -7.48
C LEU A 520 -4.47 -6.26 -8.51
N GLN A 521 -5.33 -7.01 -9.19
CA GLN A 521 -6.30 -6.49 -10.14
C GLN A 521 -7.37 -5.63 -9.46
N ALA A 522 -7.86 -6.04 -8.29
CA ALA A 522 -8.80 -5.26 -7.49
C ALA A 522 -8.17 -3.95 -6.99
N PHE A 523 -6.94 -3.99 -6.46
CA PHE A 523 -6.19 -2.78 -6.10
C PHE A 523 -5.93 -1.87 -7.31
N ARG A 524 -5.63 -2.45 -8.48
CA ARG A 524 -5.53 -1.71 -9.75
C ARG A 524 -6.83 -1.00 -10.11
N ALA A 525 -7.95 -1.70 -9.98
CA ALA A 525 -9.27 -1.16 -10.27
C ALA A 525 -9.58 0.00 -9.33
N VAL A 526 -9.43 -0.18 -8.01
CA VAL A 526 -9.63 0.89 -7.01
C VAL A 526 -8.72 2.08 -7.28
N ALA A 527 -7.41 1.88 -7.45
CA ALA A 527 -6.46 2.95 -7.75
C ALA A 527 -6.79 3.69 -9.05
N LYS A 528 -7.25 2.98 -10.09
CA LYS A 528 -7.71 3.59 -11.34
C LYS A 528 -8.97 4.42 -11.12
N THR A 529 -10.00 3.87 -10.50
CA THR A 529 -11.29 4.56 -10.28
C THR A 529 -11.13 5.80 -9.41
N MET A 530 -10.25 5.77 -8.40
CA MET A 530 -9.97 6.94 -7.57
C MET A 530 -9.24 8.07 -8.31
N THR A 531 -8.51 7.76 -9.39
CA THR A 531 -7.61 8.72 -10.08
C THR A 531 -8.06 9.10 -11.48
N LYS A 532 -8.88 8.27 -12.12
CA LYS A 532 -9.35 8.42 -13.50
C LYS A 532 -10.84 8.11 -13.61
N ARG A 533 -11.53 8.91 -14.42
CA ARG A 533 -12.92 8.67 -14.83
C ARG A 533 -13.13 8.96 -16.31
N ALA A 534 -14.25 8.47 -16.85
CA ALA A 534 -14.69 8.90 -18.16
C ALA A 534 -15.08 10.38 -18.12
N GLN A 535 -14.70 11.12 -19.16
CA GLN A 535 -15.16 12.49 -19.38
C GLN A 535 -16.67 12.51 -19.63
N THR A 536 -17.38 13.49 -19.06
CA THR A 536 -18.80 13.70 -19.38
C THR A 536 -18.96 14.28 -20.79
N GLU A 537 -20.14 14.14 -21.39
CA GLU A 537 -20.40 14.73 -22.71
C GLU A 537 -20.25 16.26 -22.68
N GLU A 538 -20.74 16.91 -21.63
CA GLU A 538 -20.61 18.36 -21.43
C GLU A 538 -19.15 18.80 -21.31
N GLU A 539 -18.33 18.06 -20.55
CA GLU A 539 -16.90 18.34 -20.41
C GLU A 539 -16.15 18.14 -21.74
N ALA A 540 -16.52 17.11 -22.50
CA ALA A 540 -15.94 16.83 -23.81
C ALA A 540 -16.30 17.94 -24.81
N ILE A 541 -17.56 18.39 -24.84
CA ILE A 541 -18.03 19.53 -25.65
C ILE A 541 -17.30 20.81 -25.23
N ALA A 542 -17.17 21.08 -23.93
CA ALA A 542 -16.50 22.27 -23.41
C ALA A 542 -15.01 22.27 -23.77
N GLN A 543 -14.32 21.12 -23.63
CA GLN A 543 -12.92 20.97 -24.02
C GLN A 543 -12.72 21.15 -25.52
N ASP A 544 -13.58 20.56 -26.35
CA ASP A 544 -13.50 20.67 -27.81
C ASP A 544 -13.76 22.12 -28.26
N THR A 545 -14.74 22.79 -27.63
CA THR A 545 -15.02 24.21 -27.84
C THR A 545 -13.83 25.09 -27.44
N ALA A 546 -13.24 24.86 -26.27
CA ALA A 546 -12.06 25.59 -25.81
C ALA A 546 -10.84 25.32 -26.71
N TYR A 547 -10.70 24.10 -27.23
CA TYR A 547 -9.65 23.76 -28.18
C TYR A 547 -9.83 24.52 -29.51
N ARG A 548 -11.05 24.54 -30.07
CA ARG A 548 -11.38 25.34 -31.27
C ARG A 548 -11.07 26.83 -31.07
N GLN A 549 -11.54 27.41 -29.97
CA GLN A 549 -11.26 28.80 -29.62
C GLN A 549 -9.76 29.08 -29.49
N ARG A 550 -9.00 28.15 -28.92
CA ARG A 550 -7.53 28.27 -28.80
C ARG A 550 -6.85 28.19 -30.16
N VAL A 551 -7.24 27.26 -31.03
CA VAL A 551 -6.69 27.15 -32.39
C VAL A 551 -6.98 28.42 -33.18
N ASP A 552 -8.21 28.93 -33.14
CA ASP A 552 -8.58 30.19 -33.80
C ASP A 552 -7.80 31.38 -33.24
N LYS A 553 -7.67 31.48 -31.90
CA LYS A 553 -6.85 32.50 -31.25
C LYS A 553 -5.38 32.42 -31.69
N ASN A 554 -4.82 31.21 -31.83
CA ASN A 554 -3.45 31.01 -32.26
C ASN A 554 -3.25 31.43 -33.73
N VAL A 555 -4.17 31.05 -34.62
CA VAL A 555 -4.14 31.46 -36.04
C VAL A 555 -4.23 32.98 -36.13
N ASN A 556 -5.21 33.60 -35.45
CA ASN A 556 -5.40 35.05 -35.45
C ASN A 556 -4.19 35.79 -34.86
N GLY A 557 -3.67 35.31 -33.73
CA GLY A 557 -2.50 35.89 -33.07
C GLY A 557 -1.24 35.79 -33.94
N TRP A 558 -1.05 34.66 -34.62
CA TRP A 558 0.08 34.48 -35.53
C TRP A 558 -0.04 35.40 -36.75
N LEU A 559 -1.21 35.45 -37.40
CA LEU A 559 -1.47 36.35 -38.53
C LEU A 559 -1.27 37.82 -38.14
N ALA A 560 -1.77 38.24 -36.98
CA ALA A 560 -1.56 39.60 -36.46
C ALA A 560 -0.08 39.89 -36.13
N SER A 561 0.65 38.90 -35.62
CA SER A 561 2.08 39.04 -35.30
C SER A 561 2.89 39.28 -36.56
N ILE A 562 2.67 38.49 -37.61
CA ILE A 562 3.47 38.56 -38.83
C ILE A 562 3.00 39.67 -39.79
N ARG A 563 1.77 40.18 -39.65
CA ARG A 563 1.24 41.27 -40.49
C ARG A 563 2.19 42.48 -40.54
N ARG A 564 2.90 42.76 -39.45
CA ARG A 564 3.91 43.83 -39.36
C ARG A 564 5.09 43.63 -40.31
N ASP A 565 5.43 42.38 -40.66
CA ASP A 565 6.51 42.09 -41.59
C ASP A 565 6.10 42.36 -43.06
N PHE A 566 4.80 42.52 -43.30
CA PHE A 566 4.19 42.81 -44.61
C PHE A 566 3.83 44.30 -44.76
N THR A 567 4.48 45.21 -44.03
CA THR A 567 4.27 46.66 -44.18
C THR A 567 4.43 47.09 -45.65
N GLY A 568 3.42 47.76 -46.20
CA GLY A 568 3.23 48.15 -47.61
C GLY A 568 2.83 47.01 -48.57
N LEU A 569 2.31 45.89 -48.06
CA LEU A 569 1.60 44.81 -48.78
C LEU A 569 0.36 44.37 -47.98
N GLU A 570 -0.19 45.28 -47.17
CA GLU A 570 -1.24 44.94 -46.20
C GLU A 570 -2.50 44.47 -46.91
N VAL A 571 -2.82 45.02 -48.09
CA VAL A 571 -4.02 44.66 -48.85
C VAL A 571 -3.96 43.22 -49.34
N GLU A 572 -2.83 42.81 -49.92
CA GLU A 572 -2.60 41.45 -50.40
C GLU A 572 -2.51 40.46 -49.25
N PHE A 573 -1.83 40.84 -48.15
CA PHE A 573 -1.73 40.02 -46.95
C PHE A 573 -3.11 39.80 -46.31
N ASP A 574 -3.88 40.87 -46.12
CA ASP A 574 -5.21 40.82 -45.50
C ASP A 574 -6.19 39.99 -46.37
N SER A 575 -5.99 39.96 -47.69
CA SER A 575 -6.72 39.07 -48.61
C SER A 575 -6.41 37.58 -48.35
N LEU A 576 -5.13 37.22 -48.21
CA LEU A 576 -4.72 35.85 -47.88
C LEU A 576 -5.16 35.43 -46.47
N ALA A 577 -5.08 36.34 -45.49
CA ALA A 577 -5.58 36.11 -44.14
C ALA A 577 -7.09 35.87 -44.12
N LYS A 578 -7.88 36.62 -44.90
CA LYS A 578 -9.32 36.38 -45.06
C LYS A 578 -9.63 35.00 -45.63
N ARG A 579 -8.83 34.51 -46.58
CA ARG A 579 -8.98 33.15 -47.13
C ARG A 579 -8.73 32.08 -46.07
N ILE A 580 -7.69 32.26 -45.25
CA ILE A 580 -7.41 31.39 -44.09
C ILE A 580 -8.61 31.39 -43.12
N HIS A 581 -9.16 32.56 -42.78
CA HIS A 581 -10.35 32.65 -41.92
C HIS A 581 -11.58 31.98 -42.53
N ALA A 582 -11.75 32.06 -43.85
CA ALA A 582 -12.81 31.37 -44.58
C ALA A 582 -12.60 29.85 -44.64
N GLY A 583 -11.40 29.34 -44.32
CA GLY A 583 -11.04 27.92 -44.44
C GLY A 583 -10.55 27.53 -45.84
N ASP A 584 -10.35 28.50 -46.73
CA ASP A 584 -9.76 28.27 -48.04
C ASP A 584 -8.24 28.19 -47.93
N MET A 585 -7.74 26.95 -47.86
CA MET A 585 -6.31 26.65 -47.82
C MET A 585 -5.66 26.59 -49.21
N GLY A 586 -6.47 26.56 -50.28
CA GLY A 586 -6.02 26.50 -51.68
C GLY A 586 -5.75 25.10 -52.25
N GLY A 587 -6.21 24.03 -51.60
CA GLY A 587 -6.11 22.65 -52.11
C GLY A 587 -4.98 21.83 -51.49
N GLU A 588 -4.38 20.93 -52.27
CA GLU A 588 -3.31 20.04 -51.82
C GLU A 588 -2.05 20.79 -51.38
N MET A 589 -1.37 20.23 -50.38
CA MET A 589 -0.16 20.82 -49.81
C MET A 589 0.98 20.86 -50.82
N VAL A 590 1.73 21.96 -50.83
CA VAL A 590 2.89 22.16 -51.69
C VAL A 590 4.20 21.97 -50.91
N ALA A 591 5.19 21.35 -51.55
CA ALA A 591 6.50 21.12 -50.96
C ALA A 591 7.35 22.41 -50.99
N LEU A 592 7.80 22.87 -49.82
CA LEU A 592 8.78 23.97 -49.69
C LEU A 592 10.22 23.45 -49.58
N SER A 593 10.41 22.20 -49.12
CA SER A 593 11.68 21.48 -49.04
C SER A 593 11.42 19.97 -48.98
N GLN A 594 12.47 19.14 -48.98
CA GLN A 594 12.35 17.67 -48.95
C GLN A 594 11.44 17.14 -47.83
N ASN A 595 11.38 17.83 -46.68
CA ASN A 595 10.61 17.39 -45.50
C ASN A 595 9.59 18.44 -45.03
N THR A 596 9.28 19.48 -45.83
CA THR A 596 8.36 20.55 -45.40
C THR A 596 7.28 20.77 -46.45
N TYR A 597 6.03 20.49 -46.07
CA TYR A 597 4.84 20.69 -46.86
C TYR A 597 3.97 21.75 -46.20
N VAL A 598 3.39 22.65 -46.98
CA VAL A 598 2.50 23.71 -46.49
C VAL A 598 1.28 23.87 -47.37
N TYR A 599 0.22 24.48 -46.85
CA TYR A 599 -0.95 24.81 -47.65
C TYR A 599 -0.59 25.86 -48.71
N PRO A 600 -1.22 25.82 -49.91
CA PRO A 600 -0.98 26.81 -50.96
C PRO A 600 -1.13 28.26 -50.50
N VAL A 601 -2.09 28.57 -49.62
CA VAL A 601 -2.24 29.92 -49.05
C VAL A 601 -1.01 30.38 -48.24
N VAL A 602 -0.32 29.45 -47.59
CA VAL A 602 0.90 29.69 -46.81
C VAL A 602 2.10 29.89 -47.74
N ALA A 603 2.17 29.12 -48.84
CA ALA A 603 3.18 29.33 -49.88
C ALA A 603 3.01 30.71 -50.54
N GLN A 604 1.78 31.10 -50.86
CA GLN A 604 1.45 32.42 -51.40
C GLN A 604 1.87 33.57 -50.47
N MET A 605 1.70 33.41 -49.14
CA MET A 605 2.21 34.38 -48.18
C MET A 605 3.75 34.49 -48.22
N ARG A 606 4.46 33.38 -48.41
CA ARG A 606 5.93 33.39 -48.54
C ARG A 606 6.39 34.04 -49.84
N ASP A 607 5.68 33.79 -50.94
CA ASP A 607 5.97 34.38 -52.24
C ASP A 607 5.69 35.88 -52.24
N LEU A 608 4.58 36.32 -51.62
CA LEU A 608 4.26 37.72 -51.40
C LEU A 608 5.37 38.44 -50.63
N TYR A 609 5.90 37.81 -49.57
CA TYR A 609 7.03 38.35 -48.82
C TYR A 609 8.30 38.45 -49.67
N LYS A 610 8.60 37.40 -50.45
CA LYS A 610 9.76 37.32 -51.32
C LYS A 610 9.74 38.39 -52.41
N ALA A 611 8.57 38.64 -53.01
CA ALA A 611 8.40 39.61 -54.08
C ALA A 611 8.81 41.03 -53.67
N LYS A 612 8.58 41.41 -52.41
CA LYS A 612 8.94 42.74 -51.89
C LYS A 612 10.32 42.82 -51.27
N HIS A 613 10.72 41.81 -50.50
CA HIS A 613 11.95 41.87 -49.70
C HIS A 613 13.14 41.17 -50.37
N GLY A 614 12.95 40.53 -51.53
CA GLY A 614 13.99 39.80 -52.25
C GLY A 614 14.48 38.52 -51.55
N ARG A 615 13.91 38.18 -50.39
CA ARG A 615 14.27 37.03 -49.56
C ARG A 615 13.02 36.28 -49.09
N VAL A 616 13.15 34.98 -48.87
CA VAL A 616 12.03 34.13 -48.46
C VAL A 616 11.76 34.28 -46.96
N TYR A 617 10.50 34.26 -46.56
CA TYR A 617 10.10 34.30 -45.15
C TYR A 617 10.57 33.05 -44.40
N SER A 618 10.88 33.18 -43.10
CA SER A 618 11.47 32.09 -42.30
C SER A 618 10.60 30.82 -42.33
N ILE A 619 11.23 29.67 -42.60
CA ILE A 619 10.56 28.37 -42.58
C ILE A 619 10.06 28.04 -41.18
N ASP A 620 10.84 28.34 -40.14
CA ASP A 620 10.48 28.00 -38.77
C ASP A 620 9.28 28.81 -38.27
N GLN A 621 9.16 30.07 -38.68
CA GLN A 621 7.98 30.88 -38.39
C GLN A 621 6.73 30.30 -39.06
N ILE A 622 6.85 29.87 -40.32
CA ILE A 622 5.73 29.33 -41.10
C ILE A 622 5.29 27.94 -40.64
N LYS A 623 6.21 27.10 -40.13
CA LYS A 623 5.85 25.81 -39.50
C LYS A 623 4.87 26.00 -38.35
N GLY A 624 5.02 27.09 -37.58
CA GLY A 624 4.08 27.46 -36.51
C GLY A 624 2.68 27.77 -37.03
N LEU A 625 2.54 28.57 -38.10
CA LEU A 625 1.26 28.78 -38.76
C LEU A 625 0.69 27.47 -39.30
N GLN A 626 1.50 26.72 -40.05
CA GLN A 626 1.08 25.49 -40.70
C GLN A 626 0.53 24.45 -39.70
N SER A 627 1.16 24.30 -38.53
CA SER A 627 0.67 23.39 -37.48
C SER A 627 -0.72 23.80 -36.96
N ASN A 628 -0.96 25.11 -36.77
CA ASN A 628 -2.27 25.61 -36.35
C ASN A 628 -3.32 25.46 -37.46
N LEU A 629 -2.96 25.70 -38.72
CA LEU A 629 -3.86 25.48 -39.87
C LEU A 629 -4.22 24.01 -40.03
N ASN A 630 -3.27 23.08 -39.87
CA ASN A 630 -3.56 21.64 -39.89
C ASN A 630 -4.63 21.27 -38.84
N SER A 631 -4.50 21.84 -37.64
CA SER A 631 -5.45 21.61 -36.54
C SER A 631 -6.83 22.20 -36.87
N GLN A 632 -6.87 23.40 -37.45
CA GLN A 632 -8.10 24.07 -37.85
C GLN A 632 -8.83 23.32 -38.99
N THR A 633 -8.09 22.86 -40.00
CA THR A 633 -8.65 22.09 -41.12
C THR A 633 -9.21 20.75 -40.64
N TYR A 634 -8.49 20.04 -39.77
CA TYR A 634 -8.99 18.80 -39.16
C TYR A 634 -10.33 19.03 -38.45
N LEU A 635 -10.41 20.05 -37.58
CA LEU A 635 -11.65 20.37 -36.85
C LEU A 635 -12.83 20.70 -37.77
N ARG A 636 -12.57 21.38 -38.90
CA ARG A 636 -13.61 21.69 -39.90
C ARG A 636 -14.08 20.45 -40.65
N GLN A 637 -13.17 19.61 -41.09
CA GLN A 637 -13.50 18.35 -41.78
C GLN A 637 -14.32 17.43 -40.89
N THR A 638 -13.96 17.31 -39.60
CA THR A 638 -14.74 16.52 -38.63
C THR A 638 -16.14 17.09 -38.43
N ALA A 639 -16.30 18.41 -38.43
CA ALA A 639 -17.62 19.05 -38.33
C ALA A 639 -18.48 18.85 -39.59
N GLU A 640 -17.88 18.96 -40.79
CA GLU A 640 -18.57 18.72 -42.06
C GLU A 640 -19.02 17.26 -42.22
N GLN A 641 -18.17 16.31 -41.83
CA GLN A 641 -18.51 14.88 -41.84
C GLN A 641 -19.68 14.55 -40.90
N ALA A 642 -19.75 15.22 -39.74
CA ALA A 642 -20.85 15.03 -38.80
C ALA A 642 -22.20 15.53 -39.35
N VAL A 643 -22.21 16.68 -40.03
CA VAL A 643 -23.42 17.26 -40.67
C VAL A 643 -23.98 16.35 -41.77
N GLY A 644 -23.13 15.59 -42.48
CA GLY A 644 -23.54 14.67 -43.54
C GLY A 644 -24.08 13.30 -43.09
N SER A 645 -24.10 13.02 -41.79
CA SER A 645 -24.33 11.65 -41.26
C SER A 645 -25.62 11.46 -40.45
N ASP A 646 -26.47 12.49 -40.30
CA ASP A 646 -27.61 12.55 -39.35
C ASP A 646 -27.26 12.24 -37.87
N ALA A 647 -26.02 11.87 -37.56
CA ALA A 647 -25.50 11.66 -36.22
C ALA A 647 -25.02 12.99 -35.63
N LYS A 648 -25.51 13.34 -34.44
CA LYS A 648 -24.92 14.45 -33.67
C LYS A 648 -23.43 14.13 -33.44
N PRO A 649 -22.49 15.04 -33.77
CA PRO A 649 -21.08 14.84 -33.47
C PRO A 649 -20.92 14.69 -31.96
N THR A 650 -20.79 13.46 -31.49
CA THR A 650 -20.52 13.18 -30.09
C THR A 650 -18.99 13.25 -29.94
N PRO A 651 -18.45 14.18 -29.14
CA PRO A 651 -17.00 14.31 -29.02
C PRO A 651 -16.41 13.02 -28.44
N GLU A 652 -15.19 12.68 -28.88
CA GLU A 652 -14.48 11.51 -28.39
C GLU A 652 -14.25 11.68 -26.88
N ARG A 653 -14.75 10.73 -26.08
CA ARG A 653 -14.65 10.78 -24.63
C ARG A 653 -13.34 10.15 -24.18
N HIS A 654 -12.48 10.95 -23.57
CA HIS A 654 -11.20 10.47 -23.03
C HIS A 654 -11.30 10.17 -21.52
N GLN A 655 -10.27 9.49 -21.00
CA GLN A 655 -10.09 9.34 -19.56
C GLN A 655 -9.51 10.65 -18.99
N VAL A 656 -10.24 11.28 -18.07
CA VAL A 656 -9.83 12.48 -17.36
C VAL A 656 -9.49 12.15 -15.91
N THR A 657 -8.78 13.06 -15.25
CA THR A 657 -8.51 12.94 -13.81
C THR A 657 -9.80 13.16 -13.02
N THR A 658 -10.01 12.37 -11.96
CA THR A 658 -11.18 12.53 -11.08
C THR A 658 -11.18 13.88 -10.37
N ASN A 659 -12.37 14.35 -10.02
CA ASN A 659 -12.54 15.51 -9.15
C ASN A 659 -11.97 15.18 -7.76
N TYR A 660 -12.10 13.93 -7.31
CA TYR A 660 -11.49 13.44 -6.09
C TYR A 660 -9.96 13.69 -6.02
N LEU A 661 -9.20 13.22 -7.01
CA LEU A 661 -7.75 13.46 -7.07
C LEU A 661 -7.44 14.95 -7.28
N SER A 662 -8.20 15.66 -8.10
CA SER A 662 -7.97 17.08 -8.38
C SER A 662 -8.12 17.95 -7.12
N LYS A 663 -9.12 17.68 -6.28
CA LYS A 663 -9.31 18.38 -4.99
C LYS A 663 -8.21 18.03 -3.98
N ALA A 664 -7.76 16.77 -3.94
CA ALA A 664 -6.64 16.36 -3.09
C ALA A 664 -5.33 17.08 -3.47
N VAL A 665 -5.04 17.24 -4.76
CA VAL A 665 -3.88 18.01 -5.26
C VAL A 665 -4.00 19.49 -4.90
N ALA A 666 -5.21 20.06 -4.95
CA ALA A 666 -5.43 21.44 -4.50
C ALA A 666 -5.14 21.59 -2.99
N LEU A 667 -5.59 20.62 -2.18
CA LEU A 667 -5.35 20.62 -0.73
C LEU A 667 -3.86 20.50 -0.38
N ASP A 668 -3.09 19.68 -1.12
CA ASP A 668 -1.63 19.62 -0.95
C ASP A 668 -0.96 20.97 -1.21
N LYS A 669 -1.41 21.71 -2.24
CA LYS A 669 -0.93 23.07 -2.51
C LYS A 669 -1.27 24.03 -1.36
N ASP A 670 -2.50 23.97 -0.87
CA ASP A 670 -2.98 24.85 0.20
C ASP A 670 -2.27 24.57 1.54
N LYS A 671 -1.85 23.32 1.79
CA LYS A 671 -1.19 22.87 3.03
C LYS A 671 0.35 22.87 2.97
N GLY A 672 0.95 23.59 2.02
CA GLY A 672 2.41 23.81 1.97
C GLY A 672 3.15 23.08 0.84
N GLY A 673 2.43 22.50 -0.11
CA GLY A 673 2.94 21.99 -1.39
C GLY A 673 3.59 20.60 -1.35
N LYS A 674 3.73 19.98 -0.18
CA LYS A 674 4.20 18.59 -0.07
C LYS A 674 3.02 17.64 -0.35
N ALA A 675 3.23 16.67 -1.24
CA ALA A 675 2.23 15.64 -1.52
C ALA A 675 1.92 14.82 -0.26
N TYR A 676 0.66 14.80 0.13
CA TYR A 676 0.11 14.00 1.22
C TYR A 676 -1.28 13.54 0.83
N TRP A 677 -2.23 14.47 0.69
CA TRP A 677 -3.61 14.19 0.32
C TRP A 677 -3.70 13.54 -1.06
N SER A 678 -2.88 13.94 -2.03
CA SER A 678 -2.91 13.36 -3.39
C SER A 678 -2.18 12.02 -3.54
N THR A 679 -1.54 11.51 -2.49
CA THR A 679 -0.92 10.17 -2.54
C THR A 679 -2.00 9.09 -2.66
N LYS A 680 -1.73 8.02 -3.40
CA LYS A 680 -2.73 6.97 -3.67
C LYS A 680 -3.08 6.17 -2.42
N CYS A 681 -2.15 5.99 -1.48
CA CYS A 681 -2.44 5.31 -0.21
C CYS A 681 -3.40 6.14 0.66
N GLU A 682 -3.25 7.45 0.64
CA GLU A 682 -4.12 8.38 1.37
C GLU A 682 -5.50 8.52 0.70
N LEU A 683 -5.55 8.54 -0.64
CA LEU A 683 -6.80 8.42 -1.39
C LEU A 683 -7.51 7.09 -1.09
N PHE A 684 -6.76 5.97 -1.07
CA PHE A 684 -7.29 4.66 -0.75
C PHE A 684 -7.92 4.63 0.64
N ALA A 685 -7.23 5.14 1.66
CA ALA A 685 -7.71 5.11 3.04
C ALA A 685 -8.95 5.98 3.26
N ARG A 686 -8.98 7.22 2.72
CA ARG A 686 -10.16 8.09 2.83
C ARG A 686 -11.36 7.59 2.04
N ALA A 687 -11.12 6.99 0.88
CA ALA A 687 -12.19 6.40 0.09
C ALA A 687 -12.74 5.11 0.73
N PHE A 688 -11.89 4.30 1.36
CA PHE A 688 -12.32 3.15 2.15
C PHE A 688 -13.16 3.55 3.38
N ASP A 689 -12.76 4.61 4.09
CA ASP A 689 -13.57 5.18 5.18
C ASP A 689 -14.97 5.59 4.69
N SER A 690 -15.05 6.23 3.52
CA SER A 690 -16.34 6.57 2.88
C SER A 690 -17.17 5.33 2.51
N PHE A 691 -16.52 4.28 2.01
CA PHE A 691 -17.16 2.99 1.72
C PHE A 691 -17.75 2.36 2.99
N VAL A 692 -17.02 2.36 4.10
CA VAL A 692 -17.50 1.86 5.41
C VAL A 692 -18.69 2.67 5.91
N ALA A 693 -18.63 4.01 5.80
CA ALA A 693 -19.75 4.87 6.17
C ALA A 693 -21.03 4.55 5.38
N ASP A 694 -20.92 4.35 4.06
CA ASP A 694 -22.08 4.04 3.19
C ASP A 694 -22.66 2.65 3.47
N ARG A 695 -21.79 1.68 3.83
CA ARG A 695 -22.22 0.33 4.23
C ARG A 695 -22.95 0.33 5.57
N LEU A 696 -22.50 1.14 6.53
CA LEU A 696 -23.22 1.36 7.79
C LEU A 696 -24.60 1.98 7.54
N GLU A 697 -24.68 3.04 6.72
CA GLU A 697 -25.93 3.69 6.37
C GLU A 697 -26.92 2.73 5.67
N THR A 698 -26.43 1.91 4.74
CA THR A 698 -27.23 0.87 4.07
C THR A 698 -27.82 -0.15 5.06
N LYS A 699 -27.11 -0.42 6.17
CA LYS A 699 -27.57 -1.31 7.26
C LYS A 699 -28.40 -0.57 8.32
N ALA A 700 -28.76 0.70 8.10
CA ALA A 700 -29.36 1.59 9.10
C ALA A 700 -28.58 1.64 10.43
N ALA A 701 -27.27 1.47 10.35
CA ALA A 701 -26.32 1.49 11.45
C ALA A 701 -25.50 2.78 11.43
N LYS A 702 -24.94 3.14 12.58
CA LYS A 702 -24.03 4.28 12.73
C LYS A 702 -22.91 3.84 13.67
N ASN A 703 -21.67 4.20 13.35
CA ASN A 703 -20.56 4.02 14.29
C ASN A 703 -19.52 5.12 14.04
N SER A 704 -19.61 6.22 14.80
CA SER A 704 -18.72 7.37 14.61
C SER A 704 -17.32 7.18 15.22
N TYR A 705 -17.08 6.05 15.90
CA TYR A 705 -15.74 5.64 16.29
C TYR A 705 -15.02 4.93 15.15
N LEU A 706 -15.74 4.10 14.39
CA LEU A 706 -15.22 3.38 13.23
C LEU A 706 -14.89 4.32 12.06
N SER A 707 -15.83 5.19 11.71
CA SER A 707 -15.76 6.07 10.54
C SER A 707 -16.31 7.45 10.84
N PHE A 708 -15.85 8.48 10.13
CA PHE A 708 -16.35 9.85 10.26
C PHE A 708 -17.77 10.07 9.69
N GLY A 709 -18.38 9.02 9.13
CA GLY A 709 -19.71 9.06 8.52
C GLY A 709 -19.72 9.68 7.12
N VAL A 710 -20.91 9.84 6.54
CA VAL A 710 -21.08 10.43 5.19
C VAL A 710 -20.86 11.95 5.25
N ARG A 711 -19.60 12.38 5.29
CA ARG A 711 -19.22 13.80 5.22
C ARG A 711 -19.09 14.25 3.77
N GLN A 712 -19.39 15.53 3.52
CA GLN A 712 -19.00 16.23 2.30
C GLN A 712 -17.83 17.16 2.61
N SER A 713 -16.63 16.69 2.31
CA SER A 713 -15.39 17.44 2.44
C SER A 713 -14.61 17.40 1.12
N PRO A 714 -13.79 18.40 0.78
CA PRO A 714 -13.03 18.38 -0.47
C PRO A 714 -12.09 17.17 -0.63
N ASP A 715 -11.71 16.53 0.47
CA ASP A 715 -10.76 15.42 0.56
C ASP A 715 -11.41 14.02 0.57
N VAL A 716 -12.73 13.89 0.34
CA VAL A 716 -13.45 12.61 0.21
C VAL A 716 -14.14 12.49 -1.17
N PRO A 717 -14.35 11.26 -1.68
CA PRO A 717 -15.08 11.09 -2.93
C PRO A 717 -16.57 11.47 -2.77
N THR A 718 -17.17 11.99 -3.83
CA THR A 718 -18.57 12.47 -3.83
C THR A 718 -19.28 12.16 -5.14
N GLY A 719 -20.61 12.02 -5.12
CA GLY A 719 -21.43 11.80 -6.31
C GLY A 719 -21.12 10.46 -6.99
N THR A 720 -21.21 10.41 -8.31
CA THR A 720 -20.97 9.19 -9.10
C THR A 720 -19.56 8.62 -8.91
N GLU A 721 -18.55 9.47 -8.68
CA GLU A 721 -17.19 8.99 -8.36
C GLU A 721 -17.18 8.16 -7.07
N ARG A 722 -17.97 8.53 -6.05
CA ARG A 722 -18.09 7.77 -4.79
C ARG A 722 -18.78 6.42 -5.03
N GLU A 723 -19.83 6.39 -5.84
CA GLU A 723 -20.55 5.16 -6.20
C GLU A 723 -19.62 4.18 -6.94
N ASP A 724 -18.88 4.66 -7.94
CA ASP A 724 -17.93 3.85 -8.71
C ASP A 724 -16.78 3.33 -7.83
N ILE A 725 -16.26 4.18 -6.94
CA ILE A 725 -15.20 3.79 -5.99
C ILE A 725 -15.72 2.75 -5.00
N ASN A 726 -16.95 2.91 -4.48
CA ASN A 726 -17.57 1.94 -3.58
C ASN A 726 -17.81 0.58 -4.26
N ALA A 727 -18.20 0.57 -5.54
CA ALA A 727 -18.32 -0.65 -6.31
C ALA A 727 -16.96 -1.36 -6.48
N ALA A 728 -15.90 -0.59 -6.73
CA ALA A 728 -14.54 -1.12 -6.80
C ALA A 728 -14.06 -1.69 -5.44
N PHE A 729 -14.36 -1.01 -4.32
CA PHE A 729 -14.10 -1.55 -2.98
C PHE A 729 -14.94 -2.79 -2.68
N GLY A 730 -16.20 -2.83 -3.09
CA GLY A 730 -17.03 -4.04 -2.96
C GLY A 730 -16.42 -5.23 -3.69
N SER A 731 -15.84 -5.01 -4.87
CA SER A 731 -15.10 -6.05 -5.60
C SER A 731 -13.82 -6.47 -4.86
N LEU A 732 -13.05 -5.52 -4.33
CA LEU A 732 -11.86 -5.81 -3.52
C LEU A 732 -12.19 -6.63 -2.26
N VAL A 733 -13.24 -6.25 -1.54
CA VAL A 733 -13.70 -6.96 -0.34
C VAL A 733 -14.21 -8.36 -0.71
N GLY A 734 -14.87 -8.52 -1.85
CA GLY A 734 -15.27 -9.84 -2.36
C GLY A 734 -14.09 -10.80 -2.64
N GLU A 735 -12.89 -10.26 -2.85
CA GLU A 735 -11.66 -11.05 -2.98
C GLU A 735 -11.00 -11.37 -1.63
N PHE A 736 -11.50 -10.83 -0.52
CA PHE A 736 -11.05 -11.22 0.81
C PHE A 736 -11.66 -12.57 1.17
N ALA A 737 -10.83 -13.47 1.66
CA ALA A 737 -11.26 -14.57 2.48
C ALA A 737 -10.18 -14.93 3.47
N VAL A 738 -10.39 -16.03 4.17
CA VAL A 738 -9.64 -16.31 5.38
C VAL A 738 -9.01 -17.68 5.29
N ARG A 739 -7.71 -17.74 5.59
CA ARG A 739 -6.99 -19.00 5.81
C ARG A 739 -6.28 -18.92 7.15
N GLU A 740 -6.32 -20.00 7.91
CA GLU A 740 -5.53 -20.11 9.12
C GLU A 740 -4.03 -20.08 8.84
N THR A 741 -3.29 -19.37 9.68
CA THR A 741 -1.82 -19.33 9.70
C THR A 741 -1.32 -19.63 11.11
N GLU A 742 -0.02 -19.86 11.28
CA GLU A 742 0.59 -20.09 12.61
C GLU A 742 0.33 -18.95 13.61
N LEU A 743 0.02 -17.74 13.12
CA LEU A 743 -0.27 -16.54 13.92
C LEU A 743 -1.76 -16.19 13.97
N GLY A 744 -2.65 -17.00 13.38
CA GLY A 744 -4.09 -16.80 13.35
C GLY A 744 -4.68 -16.62 11.93
N PRO A 745 -5.98 -16.32 11.83
CA PRO A 745 -6.66 -16.20 10.54
C PRO A 745 -6.12 -15.01 9.74
N ALA A 746 -5.55 -15.29 8.57
CA ALA A 746 -5.01 -14.29 7.67
C ALA A 746 -5.96 -14.08 6.48
N LEU A 747 -6.07 -12.84 6.01
CA LEU A 747 -6.75 -12.56 4.76
C LEU A 747 -5.99 -13.22 3.59
N PHE A 748 -6.61 -14.24 2.99
CA PHE A 748 -6.32 -14.91 1.71
C PHE A 748 -7.57 -14.79 0.80
N SER A 749 -7.84 -15.62 -0.21
CA SER A 749 -9.18 -15.61 -0.86
C SER A 749 -9.87 -16.96 -0.79
N SER A 750 -11.19 -16.89 -0.93
CA SER A 750 -12.17 -17.95 -0.90
C SER A 750 -12.12 -18.53 -2.30
N GLY A 751 -11.55 -19.72 -2.42
CA GLY A 751 -11.97 -20.58 -3.49
C GLY A 751 -13.36 -21.08 -3.13
N ALA A 752 -14.41 -20.37 -3.51
CA ALA A 752 -15.75 -20.93 -3.53
C ALA A 752 -16.52 -20.45 -4.75
N ALA A 753 -16.95 -21.43 -5.54
CA ALA A 753 -17.88 -21.37 -6.66
C ALA A 753 -17.37 -20.68 -7.94
N HIS A 754 -16.84 -21.51 -8.84
CA HIS A 754 -16.92 -21.36 -10.29
C HIS A 754 -16.40 -20.03 -10.88
N ALA A 755 -15.09 -19.98 -11.17
CA ALA A 755 -14.54 -19.08 -12.18
C ALA A 755 -13.59 -19.86 -13.12
N PRO A 756 -13.83 -19.87 -14.44
CA PRO A 756 -13.05 -20.63 -15.40
C PRO A 756 -11.69 -19.95 -15.60
N GLY A 757 -10.58 -20.64 -15.34
CA GLY A 757 -9.28 -20.13 -15.77
C GLY A 757 -8.01 -20.60 -15.07
N ARG A 758 -8.05 -21.35 -13.96
CA ARG A 758 -6.89 -22.15 -13.53
C ARG A 758 -7.03 -23.53 -14.15
N SER A 759 -6.11 -23.91 -15.04
CA SER A 759 -6.13 -25.25 -15.61
C SER A 759 -5.86 -26.24 -14.49
N ALA A 760 -6.86 -27.04 -14.13
CA ALA A 760 -6.65 -28.26 -13.35
C ALA A 760 -5.53 -29.10 -14.00
N LEU A 761 -4.83 -29.91 -13.20
CA LEU A 761 -3.86 -30.86 -13.73
C LEU A 761 -4.56 -31.67 -14.83
N PRO A 762 -4.05 -31.70 -16.08
CA PRO A 762 -4.76 -32.34 -17.17
C PRO A 762 -5.09 -33.78 -16.81
N VAL A 763 -6.33 -34.21 -17.04
CA VAL A 763 -6.79 -35.59 -16.78
C VAL A 763 -5.83 -36.65 -17.33
N PRO A 764 -5.18 -36.49 -18.51
CA PRO A 764 -4.16 -37.43 -18.98
C PRO A 764 -2.93 -37.54 -18.06
N GLU A 765 -2.50 -36.45 -17.43
CA GLU A 765 -1.37 -36.43 -16.49
C GLU A 765 -1.75 -37.13 -15.17
N ILE A 766 -2.99 -36.91 -14.69
CA ILE A 766 -3.55 -37.64 -13.54
C ILE A 766 -3.54 -39.16 -13.81
N HIS A 767 -4.02 -39.57 -14.97
CA HIS A 767 -4.04 -40.99 -15.35
C HIS A 767 -2.64 -41.58 -15.53
N ALA A 768 -1.71 -40.83 -16.13
CA ALA A 768 -0.33 -41.27 -16.29
C ALA A 768 0.35 -41.55 -14.94
N GLU A 769 0.12 -40.70 -13.94
CA GLU A 769 0.66 -40.90 -12.59
C GLU A 769 -0.01 -42.09 -11.88
N ILE A 770 -1.33 -42.25 -11.99
CA ILE A 770 -2.04 -43.41 -11.43
C ILE A 770 -1.53 -44.72 -12.05
N GLN A 771 -1.28 -44.76 -13.36
CA GLN A 771 -0.72 -45.94 -14.03
C GLN A 771 0.74 -46.20 -13.61
N ARG A 772 1.54 -45.15 -13.43
CA ARG A 772 2.90 -45.27 -12.88
C ARG A 772 2.84 -45.90 -11.49
N LEU A 773 1.95 -45.46 -10.60
CA LEU A 773 1.76 -46.03 -9.27
C LEU A 773 1.28 -47.49 -9.33
N ARG A 774 0.29 -47.79 -10.18
CA ARG A 774 -0.25 -49.15 -10.39
C ARG A 774 0.83 -50.15 -10.81
N SER A 775 1.81 -49.73 -11.61
CA SER A 775 2.91 -50.62 -12.04
C SER A 775 3.88 -51.00 -10.91
N HIS A 776 3.91 -50.23 -9.82
CA HIS A 776 4.79 -50.45 -8.67
C HIS A 776 4.04 -50.95 -7.41
N TRP A 777 2.71 -50.88 -7.40
CA TRP A 777 1.84 -51.31 -6.31
C TRP A 777 0.97 -52.49 -6.74
N LYS A 778 1.39 -53.70 -6.37
CA LYS A 778 0.63 -54.92 -6.64
C LYS A 778 -0.66 -54.92 -5.81
N ASN A 779 -1.81 -55.14 -6.47
CA ASN A 779 -3.16 -55.05 -5.89
C ASN A 779 -3.58 -53.63 -5.43
N MET A 780 -3.06 -52.56 -6.05
CA MET A 780 -3.54 -51.19 -5.80
C MET A 780 -5.07 -51.10 -5.97
N PRO A 781 -5.82 -50.42 -5.05
CA PRO A 781 -7.25 -50.22 -5.21
C PRO A 781 -7.58 -49.57 -6.55
N HIS A 782 -8.76 -49.88 -7.08
CA HIS A 782 -9.22 -49.22 -8.30
C HIS A 782 -9.54 -47.75 -8.00
N VAL A 783 -8.83 -46.86 -8.69
CA VAL A 783 -8.99 -45.41 -8.59
C VAL A 783 -9.84 -44.92 -9.75
N PHE A 784 -10.95 -44.25 -9.45
CA PHE A 784 -11.84 -43.61 -10.41
C PHE A 784 -11.50 -42.13 -10.47
N VAL A 785 -11.30 -41.58 -11.67
CA VAL A 785 -11.11 -40.14 -11.86
C VAL A 785 -12.42 -39.57 -12.35
N VAL A 786 -13.02 -38.65 -11.59
CA VAL A 786 -14.25 -37.94 -11.93
C VAL A 786 -13.93 -36.48 -12.17
N GLY A 787 -14.73 -35.79 -12.99
CA GLY A 787 -14.53 -34.37 -13.27
C GLY A 787 -14.79 -33.51 -12.03
N ASP A 788 -15.93 -33.74 -11.39
CA ASP A 788 -16.46 -32.94 -10.29
C ASP A 788 -17.14 -33.82 -9.22
N THR A 789 -17.30 -33.29 -8.00
CA THR A 789 -17.97 -33.96 -6.89
C THR A 789 -19.42 -34.40 -7.20
N SER A 790 -20.09 -33.72 -8.13
CA SER A 790 -21.43 -34.07 -8.61
C SER A 790 -21.50 -35.39 -9.40
N GLU A 791 -20.36 -35.91 -9.88
CA GLU A 791 -20.27 -37.19 -10.59
C GLU A 791 -20.08 -38.39 -9.64
N LEU A 792 -19.94 -38.15 -8.34
CA LEU A 792 -19.77 -39.21 -7.35
C LEU A 792 -21.10 -39.95 -7.09
N PRO A 793 -21.07 -41.27 -6.87
CA PRO A 793 -22.29 -42.05 -6.59
C PRO A 793 -22.84 -41.85 -5.15
N PHE A 794 -22.25 -40.94 -4.39
CA PHE A 794 -22.60 -40.59 -3.01
C PHE A 794 -22.40 -39.09 -2.80
N ASN A 795 -23.01 -38.54 -1.76
CA ASN A 795 -22.84 -37.13 -1.43
C ASN A 795 -21.45 -36.88 -0.84
N ALA A 796 -20.70 -35.99 -1.48
CA ALA A 796 -19.44 -35.46 -0.96
C ALA A 796 -19.49 -33.93 -0.91
N PRO A 797 -18.73 -33.27 -0.02
CA PRO A 797 -18.58 -31.83 -0.02
C PRO A 797 -18.10 -31.32 -1.37
N SER A 798 -18.60 -30.16 -1.82
CA SER A 798 -18.28 -29.60 -3.15
C SER A 798 -16.82 -29.18 -3.32
N ASN A 799 -16.05 -29.15 -2.23
CA ASN A 799 -14.63 -28.83 -2.19
C ASN A 799 -13.72 -30.08 -2.04
N ALA A 800 -14.27 -31.29 -2.11
CA ALA A 800 -13.48 -32.51 -2.02
C ALA A 800 -12.56 -32.67 -3.24
N ASP A 801 -11.29 -33.01 -2.99
CA ASP A 801 -10.28 -33.31 -4.02
C ASP A 801 -10.02 -34.82 -4.19
N GLY A 802 -10.41 -35.62 -3.19
CA GLY A 802 -10.56 -37.08 -3.24
C GLY A 802 -11.74 -37.57 -2.39
N ALA A 803 -12.10 -38.83 -2.57
CA ALA A 803 -13.03 -39.52 -1.68
C ALA A 803 -12.81 -41.03 -1.67
N TYR A 804 -12.95 -41.64 -0.50
CA TYR A 804 -12.99 -43.09 -0.33
C TYR A 804 -14.38 -43.54 0.12
N HIS A 805 -15.00 -44.45 -0.65
CA HIS A 805 -16.34 -44.95 -0.37
C HIS A 805 -16.52 -46.38 -0.92
N ASP A 806 -17.15 -47.27 -0.15
CA ASP A 806 -17.41 -48.67 -0.55
C ASP A 806 -16.17 -49.40 -1.11
N ARG A 807 -15.02 -49.25 -0.44
CA ARG A 807 -13.72 -49.82 -0.85
C ARG A 807 -13.22 -49.38 -2.22
N LYS A 808 -13.70 -48.24 -2.71
CA LYS A 808 -13.27 -47.60 -3.95
C LYS A 808 -12.72 -46.21 -3.66
N VAL A 809 -11.73 -45.81 -4.44
CA VAL A 809 -11.11 -44.48 -4.35
C VAL A 809 -11.55 -43.65 -5.55
N TYR A 810 -11.92 -42.41 -5.30
CA TYR A 810 -12.31 -41.42 -6.29
C TYR A 810 -11.39 -40.19 -6.19
N VAL A 811 -10.92 -39.69 -7.34
CA VAL A 811 -10.11 -38.46 -7.46
C VAL A 811 -10.93 -37.45 -8.26
N ILE A 812 -11.08 -36.23 -7.74
CA ILE A 812 -11.88 -35.17 -8.38
C ILE A 812 -10.95 -34.28 -9.20
N ALA A 813 -10.87 -34.52 -10.50
CA ALA A 813 -9.87 -33.94 -11.40
C ALA A 813 -9.86 -32.40 -11.40
N ASN A 814 -11.04 -31.75 -11.39
CA ASN A 814 -11.11 -30.28 -11.39
C ASN A 814 -10.61 -29.64 -10.10
N ALA A 815 -10.49 -30.42 -9.01
CA ALA A 815 -9.99 -29.96 -7.72
C ALA A 815 -8.47 -30.19 -7.55
N ILE A 816 -7.81 -30.86 -8.50
CA ILE A 816 -6.37 -31.14 -8.48
C ILE A 816 -5.61 -30.05 -9.26
N ALA A 817 -4.82 -29.24 -8.55
CA ALA A 817 -4.05 -28.15 -9.13
C ALA A 817 -2.70 -28.61 -9.72
N ASP A 818 -2.04 -29.59 -9.11
CA ASP A 818 -0.73 -30.10 -9.53
C ASP A 818 -0.47 -31.55 -9.08
N LEU A 819 0.64 -32.13 -9.55
CA LEU A 819 1.04 -33.50 -9.25
C LEU A 819 1.29 -33.74 -7.75
N GLY A 820 1.74 -32.72 -7.03
CA GLY A 820 1.98 -32.79 -5.58
C GLY A 820 0.68 -32.90 -4.79
N GLN A 821 -0.37 -32.19 -5.20
CA GLN A 821 -1.71 -32.35 -4.63
C GLN A 821 -2.30 -33.72 -4.95
N LEU A 822 -2.17 -34.19 -6.20
CA LEU A 822 -2.63 -35.53 -6.58
C LEU A 822 -2.02 -36.63 -5.71
N GLN A 823 -0.71 -36.55 -5.44
CA GLN A 823 -0.01 -37.53 -4.62
C GLN A 823 -0.47 -37.50 -3.15
N LYS A 824 -0.83 -36.33 -2.61
CA LYS A 824 -1.41 -36.22 -1.27
C LYS A 824 -2.80 -36.85 -1.20
N VAL A 825 -3.65 -36.57 -2.18
CA VAL A 825 -4.98 -37.19 -2.29
C VAL A 825 -4.86 -38.71 -2.40
N MET A 826 -3.95 -39.21 -3.23
CA MET A 826 -3.71 -40.66 -3.37
C MET A 826 -3.19 -41.28 -2.07
N ALA A 827 -2.35 -40.58 -1.31
CA ALA A 827 -1.91 -41.06 0.01
C ALA A 827 -3.06 -41.07 1.03
N HIS A 828 -3.90 -40.04 1.04
CA HIS A 828 -5.07 -39.93 1.90
C HIS A 828 -6.06 -41.07 1.62
N GLU A 829 -6.47 -41.22 0.36
CA GLU A 829 -7.56 -42.12 0.01
C GLU A 829 -7.11 -43.58 -0.18
N CYS A 830 -5.99 -43.82 -0.89
CA CYS A 830 -5.54 -45.18 -1.19
C CYS A 830 -4.74 -45.81 -0.05
N ILE A 831 -3.94 -45.02 0.68
CA ILE A 831 -3.06 -45.57 1.71
C ILE A 831 -3.73 -45.45 3.07
N MET A 832 -4.20 -44.27 3.46
CA MET A 832 -4.70 -44.07 4.82
C MET A 832 -6.12 -44.57 5.04
N HIS A 833 -7.04 -44.43 4.07
CA HIS A 833 -8.40 -44.98 4.23
C HIS A 833 -8.48 -46.45 3.82
N HIS A 834 -8.09 -46.79 2.59
CA HIS A 834 -8.24 -48.15 2.08
C HIS A 834 -7.36 -49.18 2.82
N SER A 835 -6.07 -48.89 3.05
CA SER A 835 -5.17 -49.86 3.72
C SER A 835 -5.53 -50.04 5.20
N LEU A 836 -6.02 -49.00 5.87
CA LEU A 836 -6.44 -49.07 7.27
C LEU A 836 -7.66 -49.98 7.45
N GLU A 837 -8.64 -49.88 6.55
CA GLU A 837 -9.86 -50.69 6.59
C GLU A 837 -9.59 -52.16 6.23
N GLU A 838 -8.73 -52.42 5.24
CA GLU A 838 -8.37 -53.79 4.85
C GLU A 838 -7.43 -54.48 5.87
N MET A 839 -6.49 -53.74 6.44
CA MET A 839 -5.52 -54.26 7.42
C MET A 839 -6.17 -54.59 8.77
N LEU A 840 -6.97 -53.67 9.31
CA LEU A 840 -7.46 -53.79 10.69
C LEU A 840 -8.67 -54.70 10.80
N GLY A 841 -9.47 -54.82 9.74
CA GLY A 841 -10.81 -55.42 9.80
C GLY A 841 -11.70 -54.78 10.87
N ASP A 842 -12.92 -55.29 11.03
CA ASP A 842 -13.91 -54.69 11.94
C ASP A 842 -13.43 -54.65 13.40
N TYR A 843 -12.73 -55.71 13.85
CA TYR A 843 -12.22 -55.81 15.22
C TYR A 843 -11.03 -54.89 15.49
N GLY A 844 -10.06 -54.80 14.58
CA GLY A 844 -8.90 -53.91 14.74
C GLY A 844 -9.28 -52.44 14.64
N PHE A 845 -10.24 -52.12 13.76
CA PHE A 845 -10.73 -50.75 13.61
C PHE A 845 -11.50 -50.30 14.86
N SER A 846 -12.34 -51.17 15.44
CA SER A 846 -13.02 -50.89 16.72
C SER A 846 -12.03 -50.52 17.83
N LYS A 847 -10.89 -51.20 17.92
CA LYS A 847 -9.84 -50.89 18.93
C LYS A 847 -9.16 -49.55 18.68
N LEU A 848 -8.85 -49.21 17.43
CA LEU A 848 -8.30 -47.91 17.04
C LEU A 848 -9.30 -46.78 17.33
N HIS A 849 -10.55 -46.97 16.92
CA HIS A 849 -11.67 -46.08 17.17
C HIS A 849 -11.85 -45.79 18.66
N HIS A 850 -11.89 -46.83 19.50
CA HIS A 850 -11.95 -46.63 20.95
C HIS A 850 -10.75 -45.86 21.50
N GLY A 851 -9.54 -46.07 20.95
CA GLY A 851 -8.34 -45.33 21.34
C GLY A 851 -8.43 -43.84 21.00
N VAL A 852 -8.76 -43.51 19.76
CA VAL A 852 -8.88 -42.12 19.28
C VAL A 852 -10.00 -41.39 19.99
N GLN A 853 -11.18 -42.00 20.11
CA GLN A 853 -12.31 -41.40 20.81
C GLN A 853 -12.05 -41.25 22.32
N SER A 854 -11.30 -42.17 22.94
CA SER A 854 -10.89 -42.02 24.34
C SER A 854 -9.89 -40.87 24.54
N LEU A 855 -8.95 -40.66 23.61
CA LEU A 855 -8.03 -39.52 23.65
C LEU A 855 -8.77 -38.19 23.48
N LYS A 856 -9.70 -38.13 22.53
CA LYS A 856 -10.59 -36.97 22.31
C LYS A 856 -11.44 -36.67 23.56
N ALA A 857 -12.05 -37.69 24.16
CA ALA A 857 -12.85 -37.54 25.38
C ALA A 857 -12.03 -37.08 26.60
N LYS A 858 -10.73 -37.38 26.62
CA LYS A 858 -9.80 -36.93 27.66
C LYS A 858 -9.21 -35.55 27.40
N GLY A 859 -9.58 -34.90 26.30
CA GLY A 859 -9.08 -33.59 25.92
C GLY A 859 -7.62 -33.60 25.47
N ASP A 860 -7.14 -34.69 24.86
CA ASP A 860 -5.81 -34.71 24.26
C ASP A 860 -5.70 -33.60 23.20
N GLU A 861 -4.89 -32.58 23.49
CA GLU A 861 -4.80 -31.34 22.69
C GLU A 861 -4.56 -31.62 21.21
N THR A 862 -3.78 -32.66 20.92
CA THR A 862 -3.40 -33.02 19.55
C THR A 862 -4.55 -33.71 18.82
N VAL A 863 -5.16 -34.74 19.40
CA VAL A 863 -6.29 -35.44 18.78
C VAL A 863 -7.48 -34.51 18.65
N CYS A 864 -7.71 -33.62 19.63
CA CYS A 864 -8.76 -32.61 19.57
C CYS A 864 -8.51 -31.58 18.47
N ALA A 865 -7.29 -31.07 18.29
CA ALA A 865 -6.96 -30.15 17.20
C ALA A 865 -7.16 -30.78 15.81
N ILE A 866 -6.79 -32.06 15.65
CA ILE A 866 -7.01 -32.78 14.38
C ILE A 866 -8.51 -33.09 14.18
N ALA A 867 -9.23 -33.47 15.23
CA ALA A 867 -10.68 -33.68 15.18
C ALA A 867 -11.43 -32.39 14.82
N GLU A 868 -11.00 -31.25 15.35
CA GLU A 868 -11.57 -29.94 15.02
C GLU A 868 -11.23 -29.52 13.58
N ASN A 869 -10.05 -29.91 13.08
CA ASN A 869 -9.70 -29.75 11.67
C ASN A 869 -10.54 -30.64 10.74
N VAL A 870 -10.87 -31.86 11.15
CA VAL A 870 -11.76 -32.78 10.42
C VAL A 870 -13.19 -32.24 10.43
N ARG A 871 -13.69 -31.79 11.60
CA ARG A 871 -15.02 -31.21 11.74
C ARG A 871 -15.19 -29.92 10.94
N SER A 872 -14.17 -29.05 10.87
CA SER A 872 -14.26 -27.82 10.07
C SER A 872 -14.30 -28.08 8.57
N ARG A 873 -13.78 -29.23 8.12
CA ARG A 873 -13.79 -29.64 6.70
C ARG A 873 -15.06 -30.38 6.30
N TYR A 874 -15.53 -31.28 7.16
CA TYR A 874 -16.57 -32.25 6.81
C TYR A 874 -17.86 -32.10 7.62
N GLY A 875 -17.90 -31.15 8.57
CA GLY A 875 -19.01 -30.99 9.50
C GLY A 875 -19.01 -32.06 10.60
N ASP A 876 -20.17 -32.23 11.25
CA ASP A 876 -20.34 -33.30 12.24
C ASP A 876 -20.44 -34.67 11.55
N LEU A 877 -19.42 -35.49 11.77
CA LEU A 877 -19.34 -36.85 11.25
C LEU A 877 -19.70 -37.88 12.34
N PRO A 878 -20.29 -39.04 11.97
CA PRO A 878 -20.39 -40.19 12.88
C PRO A 878 -19.02 -40.57 13.45
N ALA A 879 -18.96 -41.01 14.71
CA ALA A 879 -17.70 -41.18 15.45
C ALA A 879 -16.69 -42.15 14.78
N ASP A 880 -17.20 -43.16 14.10
CA ASP A 880 -16.43 -44.13 13.31
C ASP A 880 -15.83 -43.48 12.05
N ILE A 881 -16.61 -42.69 11.32
CA ILE A 881 -16.15 -41.93 10.15
C ILE A 881 -15.17 -40.83 10.57
N GLU A 882 -15.49 -40.09 11.63
CA GLU A 882 -14.62 -39.07 12.22
C GLU A 882 -13.26 -39.65 12.61
N THR A 883 -13.24 -40.85 13.18
CA THR A 883 -11.99 -41.54 13.52
C THR A 883 -11.15 -41.86 12.27
N LYS A 884 -11.77 -42.33 11.18
CA LYS A 884 -11.06 -42.59 9.91
C LYS A 884 -10.42 -41.30 9.39
N GLU A 885 -11.18 -40.22 9.37
CA GLU A 885 -10.70 -38.90 8.92
C GLU A 885 -9.62 -38.32 9.83
N ILE A 886 -9.72 -38.49 11.16
CA ILE A 886 -8.68 -38.05 12.10
C ILE A 886 -7.38 -38.80 11.83
N VAL A 887 -7.43 -40.12 11.59
CA VAL A 887 -6.25 -40.93 11.34
C VAL A 887 -5.63 -40.61 9.97
N ALA A 888 -6.46 -40.43 8.94
CA ALA A 888 -5.99 -40.02 7.61
C ALA A 888 -5.38 -38.62 7.64
N ARG A 889 -6.02 -37.68 8.33
CA ARG A 889 -5.53 -36.31 8.49
C ARG A 889 -4.27 -36.23 9.34
N ALA A 890 -4.16 -37.01 10.41
CA ALA A 890 -2.91 -37.16 11.17
C ALA A 890 -1.81 -37.74 10.27
N GLY A 891 -2.17 -38.62 9.34
CA GLY A 891 -1.30 -39.13 8.26
C GLY A 891 -0.72 -38.02 7.40
N GLU A 892 -1.58 -37.15 6.88
CA GLU A 892 -1.19 -36.00 6.08
C GLU A 892 -0.34 -34.98 6.84
N LEU A 893 -0.72 -34.65 8.08
CA LEU A 893 -0.05 -33.65 8.90
C LEU A 893 1.35 -34.08 9.36
N CYS A 894 1.63 -35.38 9.32
CA CYS A 894 2.98 -35.86 9.52
C CYS A 894 3.92 -35.48 8.37
N LEU A 895 3.44 -34.96 7.22
CA LEU A 895 4.25 -34.53 6.08
C LEU A 895 4.53 -33.02 6.13
N ASP A 896 5.80 -32.61 6.12
CA ASP A 896 6.16 -31.18 5.96
C ASP A 896 6.13 -30.71 4.49
N ALA A 897 6.37 -29.41 4.27
CA ALA A 897 6.34 -28.76 2.95
C ALA A 897 7.36 -29.35 1.95
N GLN A 898 8.30 -30.17 2.42
CA GLN A 898 9.32 -30.88 1.65
C GLN A 898 9.05 -32.39 1.57
N GLY A 899 7.88 -32.84 2.06
CA GLY A 899 7.44 -34.24 2.05
C GLY A 899 8.16 -35.12 3.05
N GLN A 900 8.79 -34.58 4.10
CA GLN A 900 9.42 -35.38 5.16
C GLN A 900 8.38 -35.78 6.20
N VAL A 901 8.40 -37.05 6.64
CA VAL A 901 7.53 -37.52 7.73
C VAL A 901 8.12 -37.18 9.09
N ARG A 902 7.47 -36.30 9.85
CA ARG A 902 7.69 -36.08 11.28
C ARG A 902 6.62 -36.83 12.06
N VAL A 903 6.91 -38.05 12.52
CA VAL A 903 5.99 -38.77 13.42
C VAL A 903 6.06 -38.14 14.81
N GLY A 904 5.32 -37.05 15.01
CA GLY A 904 5.17 -36.38 16.29
C GLY A 904 4.29 -37.14 17.28
N TYR A 905 3.50 -38.12 16.81
CA TYR A 905 2.38 -38.67 17.56
C TYR A 905 2.60 -40.14 17.96
N GLY A 906 2.51 -40.43 19.26
CA GLY A 906 2.77 -41.77 19.81
C GLY A 906 1.80 -42.85 19.32
N PHE A 907 0.51 -42.52 19.13
CA PHE A 907 -0.51 -43.46 18.65
C PHE A 907 -0.32 -43.82 17.16
N MET A 908 0.20 -42.88 16.35
CA MET A 908 0.47 -43.09 14.93
C MET A 908 1.61 -44.09 14.68
N LYS A 909 2.52 -44.30 15.65
CA LYS A 909 3.61 -45.29 15.51
C LYS A 909 3.09 -46.73 15.33
N GLY A 910 2.01 -47.10 16.02
CA GLY A 910 1.38 -48.42 15.89
C GLY A 910 0.58 -48.57 14.58
N VAL A 911 -0.10 -47.50 14.16
CA VAL A 911 -0.85 -47.45 12.90
C VAL A 911 0.12 -47.55 11.71
N TYR A 912 1.20 -46.76 11.70
CA TYR A 912 2.21 -46.81 10.65
C TYR A 912 2.96 -48.14 10.59
N ALA A 913 3.29 -48.74 11.75
CA ALA A 913 3.95 -50.05 11.78
C ALA A 913 3.05 -51.18 11.22
N GLY A 914 1.75 -51.12 11.50
CA GLY A 914 0.76 -52.02 10.92
C GLY A 914 0.66 -51.83 9.40
N VAL A 915 0.43 -50.59 8.94
CA VAL A 915 0.25 -50.28 7.51
C VAL A 915 1.51 -50.66 6.71
N ALA A 916 2.69 -50.39 7.26
CA ALA A 916 3.98 -50.82 6.69
C ALA A 916 4.16 -52.36 6.63
N GLY A 917 3.56 -53.12 7.56
CA GLY A 917 3.49 -54.57 7.49
C GLY A 917 2.59 -55.05 6.35
N TRP A 918 1.36 -54.52 6.30
CA TRP A 918 0.37 -54.85 5.28
C TRP A 918 0.85 -54.54 3.85
N LEU A 919 1.49 -53.38 3.63
CA LEU A 919 2.05 -52.99 2.32
C LEU A 919 3.16 -53.95 1.85
N ARG A 920 4.00 -54.45 2.77
CA ARG A 920 5.05 -55.44 2.45
C ARG A 920 4.46 -56.78 2.01
N ASP A 921 3.42 -57.24 2.70
CA ASP A 921 2.74 -58.50 2.38
C ASP A 921 2.03 -58.43 1.01
N HIS A 922 1.67 -57.22 0.56
CA HIS A 922 1.09 -56.95 -0.76
C HIS A 922 2.12 -56.57 -1.83
N GLY A 923 3.41 -56.86 -1.60
CA GLY A 923 4.45 -56.76 -2.62
C GLY A 923 5.11 -55.38 -2.76
N ILE A 924 4.78 -54.42 -1.89
CA ILE A 924 5.52 -53.16 -1.79
C ILE A 924 6.72 -53.39 -0.87
N GLN A 925 7.88 -53.73 -1.45
CA GLN A 925 9.10 -53.99 -0.67
C GLN A 925 9.70 -52.70 -0.12
N VAL A 926 9.55 -52.48 1.18
CA VAL A 926 10.18 -51.37 1.91
C VAL A 926 10.92 -51.97 3.12
N PRO A 927 12.25 -51.79 3.26
CA PRO A 927 12.98 -52.23 4.45
C PRO A 927 12.82 -51.21 5.58
N PHE A 928 12.58 -51.67 6.83
CA PHE A 928 12.30 -50.78 7.95
C PHE A 928 13.19 -51.07 9.18
N THR A 929 14.03 -50.09 9.54
CA THR A 929 14.53 -49.85 10.91
C THR A 929 14.37 -48.36 11.26
N ASN A 930 14.47 -48.00 12.56
CA ASN A 930 14.17 -46.64 13.05
C ASN A 930 15.04 -45.51 12.44
N THR A 931 16.25 -45.80 11.97
CA THR A 931 17.09 -44.84 11.22
C THR A 931 16.74 -44.83 9.72
N GLU A 932 16.05 -45.85 9.23
CA GLU A 932 15.58 -45.97 7.84
C GLU A 932 14.16 -45.42 7.62
N LEU A 933 13.35 -45.19 8.68
CA LEU A 933 12.12 -44.37 8.59
C LEU A 933 12.41 -42.93 8.11
N GLN A 934 13.64 -42.44 8.33
CA GLN A 934 14.14 -41.19 7.79
C GLN A 934 14.64 -41.33 6.32
N GLY A 935 14.95 -42.55 5.86
CA GLY A 935 15.45 -42.82 4.50
C GLY A 935 14.37 -43.11 3.46
N ILE A 936 13.14 -43.43 3.87
CA ILE A 936 12.07 -43.87 2.97
C ILE A 936 11.49 -42.74 2.11
N LEU A 937 11.52 -41.49 2.57
CA LEU A 937 11.14 -40.33 1.74
C LEU A 937 12.33 -39.65 1.06
N HIS A 938 13.55 -39.96 1.53
CA HIS A 938 14.77 -39.52 0.84
C HIS A 938 14.90 -40.17 -0.55
N LYS A 939 14.51 -41.44 -0.72
CA LYS A 939 14.59 -42.15 -2.00
C LYS A 939 13.55 -41.75 -3.05
N SER A 940 12.40 -41.19 -2.64
CA SER A 940 11.45 -40.56 -3.58
C SER A 940 12.06 -39.29 -4.20
N SER A 941 12.84 -38.53 -3.42
CA SER A 941 13.58 -37.36 -3.90
C SER A 941 14.83 -37.72 -4.73
N GLU A 942 15.50 -38.84 -4.44
CA GLU A 942 16.61 -39.35 -5.26
C GLU A 942 16.12 -39.93 -6.60
N TRP A 943 14.89 -40.46 -6.67
CA TRP A 943 14.25 -40.86 -7.94
C TRP A 943 13.94 -39.66 -8.84
N ALA A 944 13.63 -38.48 -8.26
CA ALA A 944 13.51 -37.22 -9.00
C ALA A 944 14.87 -36.59 -9.36
N LYS A 945 15.96 -36.91 -8.64
CA LYS A 945 17.31 -36.36 -8.88
C LYS A 945 18.15 -37.16 -9.88
N ARG A 946 17.79 -38.40 -10.22
CA ARG A 946 18.58 -39.25 -11.14
C ARG A 946 18.42 -38.98 -12.64
N GLU A 947 17.69 -37.96 -13.08
CA GLU A 947 17.64 -37.54 -14.50
C GLU A 947 18.31 -36.19 -14.82
N THR A 948 18.84 -35.45 -13.84
CA THR A 948 19.54 -34.18 -14.14
C THR A 948 21.01 -34.35 -14.55
N GLY A 949 21.47 -35.59 -14.81
CA GLY A 949 22.86 -35.89 -15.11
C GLY A 949 23.08 -37.05 -16.10
N MET A 950 22.29 -37.16 -17.16
CA MET A 950 22.66 -37.91 -18.38
C MET A 950 21.79 -37.46 -19.55
N ALA A 951 22.39 -37.40 -20.74
CA ALA A 951 21.82 -36.82 -21.96
C ALA A 951 20.36 -37.20 -22.20
N THR A 952 19.55 -36.17 -22.49
CA THR A 952 18.17 -36.25 -22.96
C THR A 952 18.02 -37.24 -24.13
N PRO A 953 17.24 -38.32 -24.00
CA PRO A 953 16.54 -38.86 -25.15
C PRO A 953 15.26 -38.03 -25.32
N ASN A 954 15.25 -37.25 -26.39
CA ASN A 954 14.12 -36.51 -26.97
C ASN A 954 12.73 -36.99 -26.45
N ARG A 955 12.18 -36.30 -25.44
CA ARG A 955 10.77 -36.40 -25.04
C ARG A 955 10.05 -35.16 -25.55
N ASP A 956 9.84 -35.14 -26.87
CA ASP A 956 8.87 -34.26 -27.52
C ASP A 956 7.68 -35.15 -27.90
N ASN A 957 6.81 -35.45 -26.92
CA ASN A 957 5.56 -36.21 -27.14
C ASN A 957 4.54 -36.01 -25.99
N SER A 958 4.54 -34.85 -25.34
CA SER A 958 3.55 -34.45 -24.34
C SER A 958 2.68 -33.32 -24.88
N LEU A 959 1.48 -33.66 -25.37
CA LEU A 959 0.25 -32.85 -25.58
C LEU A 959 0.38 -31.32 -25.86
N SER A 960 1.48 -30.87 -26.45
CA SER A 960 1.54 -29.62 -27.20
C SER A 960 0.87 -29.90 -28.55
N ARG A 961 0.09 -28.93 -29.07
CA ARG A 961 -0.79 -29.03 -30.26
C ARG A 961 -0.29 -30.07 -31.27
N LEU A 962 -0.84 -31.29 -31.21
CA LEU A 962 -0.54 -32.36 -32.15
C LEU A 962 -0.67 -31.78 -33.57
N SER A 963 0.32 -32.04 -34.42
CA SER A 963 0.32 -31.62 -35.81
C SER A 963 0.96 -32.72 -36.66
N GLY A 964 0.39 -32.99 -37.84
CA GLY A 964 0.86 -34.06 -38.72
C GLY A 964 -0.08 -35.27 -38.80
N LEU A 965 0.40 -36.33 -39.45
CA LEU A 965 -0.36 -37.52 -39.83
C LEU A 965 0.05 -38.74 -39.00
N PHE A 966 -0.92 -39.43 -38.40
CA PHE A 966 -0.72 -40.63 -37.61
C PHE A 966 -1.49 -41.79 -38.22
N VAL A 967 -0.78 -42.84 -38.64
CA VAL A 967 -1.37 -44.02 -39.27
C VAL A 967 -1.05 -45.26 -38.44
N GLY A 968 -2.08 -45.97 -38.03
CA GLY A 968 -1.90 -47.24 -37.34
C GLY A 968 -3.09 -47.70 -36.51
N LYS A 969 -2.88 -48.79 -35.76
CA LYS A 969 -3.96 -49.53 -35.09
C LYS A 969 -4.37 -48.88 -33.77
N ILE A 970 -5.65 -48.68 -33.56
CA ILE A 970 -6.20 -48.26 -32.27
C ILE A 970 -6.08 -49.42 -31.29
N LEU A 971 -5.38 -49.19 -30.18
CA LEU A 971 -5.12 -50.16 -29.13
C LEU A 971 -6.14 -50.08 -28.00
N ASN A 972 -6.64 -48.88 -27.68
CA ASN A 972 -7.62 -48.67 -26.62
C ASN A 972 -8.44 -47.40 -26.86
N VAL A 973 -9.70 -47.40 -26.42
CA VAL A 973 -10.61 -46.25 -26.40
C VAL A 973 -11.35 -46.29 -25.07
N ALA A 974 -10.93 -45.45 -24.11
CA ALA A 974 -11.56 -45.34 -22.80
C ALA A 974 -11.32 -43.93 -22.23
N ASP A 975 -12.20 -43.48 -21.34
CA ASP A 975 -12.01 -42.27 -20.54
C ASP A 975 -11.69 -41.00 -21.36
N GLY A 976 -12.32 -40.87 -22.54
CA GLY A 976 -12.13 -39.72 -23.44
C GLY A 976 -10.81 -39.70 -24.21
N VAL A 977 -9.99 -40.76 -24.14
CA VAL A 977 -8.69 -40.86 -24.81
C VAL A 977 -8.64 -42.09 -25.73
N VAL A 978 -8.06 -41.89 -26.91
CA VAL A 978 -7.79 -42.92 -27.91
C VAL A 978 -6.29 -43.19 -27.96
N THR A 979 -5.90 -44.45 -27.79
CA THR A 979 -4.51 -44.89 -27.88
C THR A 979 -4.26 -45.55 -29.24
N GLN A 980 -3.35 -45.02 -30.05
CA GLN A 980 -3.02 -45.52 -31.38
C GLN A 980 -1.56 -45.99 -31.46
N LYS A 981 -1.29 -47.16 -32.04
CA LYS A 981 0.06 -47.61 -32.35
C LYS A 981 0.51 -47.08 -33.71
N VAL A 982 1.53 -46.23 -33.75
CA VAL A 982 2.03 -45.59 -34.97
C VAL A 982 3.42 -46.17 -35.33
N GLY A 983 3.60 -46.60 -36.58
CA GLY A 983 4.88 -47.13 -37.06
C GLY A 983 5.20 -48.60 -36.68
N ARG A 984 6.30 -49.13 -37.24
CA ARG A 984 6.74 -50.53 -37.06
C ARG A 984 7.48 -50.79 -35.74
N THR A 985 8.01 -49.75 -35.10
CA THR A 985 8.80 -49.81 -33.85
C THR A 985 7.96 -49.86 -32.58
N GLY A 986 6.63 -49.72 -32.68
CA GLY A 986 5.71 -49.86 -31.57
C GLY A 986 5.47 -48.60 -30.75
N GLU A 987 5.79 -47.44 -31.30
CA GLU A 987 5.45 -46.14 -30.73
C GLU A 987 3.93 -46.01 -30.61
N THR A 988 3.48 -45.42 -29.50
CA THR A 988 2.06 -45.28 -29.16
C THR A 988 1.73 -43.81 -28.98
N MET A 989 0.74 -43.33 -29.71
CA MET A 989 0.23 -41.97 -29.68
C MET A 989 -1.11 -41.92 -28.93
N LEU A 990 -1.30 -40.84 -28.17
CA LEU A 990 -2.53 -40.58 -27.43
C LEU A 990 -3.29 -39.43 -28.09
N HIS A 991 -4.58 -39.63 -28.31
CA HIS A 991 -5.47 -38.66 -28.93
C HIS A 991 -6.65 -38.37 -28.00
N SER A 992 -7.01 -37.10 -27.88
CA SER A 992 -8.28 -36.70 -27.25
C SER A 992 -9.44 -37.10 -28.16
N LEU A 993 -10.39 -37.90 -27.65
CA LEU A 993 -11.57 -38.33 -28.39
C LEU A 993 -12.43 -37.14 -28.83
N ALA A 994 -12.48 -36.08 -28.01
CA ALA A 994 -13.21 -34.84 -28.29
C ALA A 994 -12.60 -33.99 -29.42
N ASP A 995 -11.34 -34.26 -29.77
CA ASP A 995 -10.64 -33.55 -30.85
C ASP A 995 -10.63 -34.31 -32.17
N LEU A 996 -11.16 -35.54 -32.21
CA LEU A 996 -11.29 -36.34 -33.43
C LEU A 996 -12.58 -36.00 -34.17
N SER A 997 -12.52 -35.98 -35.51
CA SER A 997 -13.68 -35.72 -36.37
C SER A 997 -14.76 -36.80 -36.29
N ARG A 998 -14.42 -38.01 -35.84
CA ARG A 998 -15.35 -39.09 -35.50
C ARG A 998 -14.74 -40.02 -34.45
N SER A 999 -15.61 -40.79 -33.80
CA SER A 999 -15.20 -41.89 -32.92
C SER A 999 -14.47 -42.98 -33.71
N VAL A 1000 -13.53 -43.63 -33.04
CA VAL A 1000 -12.78 -44.79 -33.55
C VAL A 1000 -12.96 -45.98 -32.61
N GLN A 1001 -12.73 -47.19 -33.09
CA GLN A 1001 -12.91 -48.41 -32.31
C GLN A 1001 -11.59 -49.12 -32.02
N VAL A 1002 -11.52 -49.80 -30.87
CA VAL A 1002 -10.38 -50.66 -30.53
C VAL A 1002 -10.19 -51.71 -31.62
N GLY A 1003 -9.00 -51.74 -32.22
CA GLY A 1003 -8.66 -52.63 -33.31
C GLY A 1003 -8.70 -52.01 -34.71
N GLU A 1004 -9.31 -50.83 -34.87
CA GLU A 1004 -9.39 -50.09 -36.13
C GLU A 1004 -8.01 -49.64 -36.62
N MET A 1005 -7.73 -49.74 -37.93
CA MET A 1005 -6.58 -49.06 -38.54
C MET A 1005 -7.02 -47.65 -38.93
N ALA A 1006 -6.63 -46.65 -38.15
CA ALA A 1006 -7.04 -45.27 -38.37
C ALA A 1006 -5.90 -44.44 -38.99
N GLU A 1007 -6.27 -43.50 -39.85
CA GLU A 1007 -5.41 -42.42 -40.35
C GLU A 1007 -5.93 -41.10 -39.77
N ILE A 1008 -5.17 -40.48 -38.86
CA ILE A 1008 -5.58 -39.29 -38.10
C ILE A 1008 -4.65 -38.13 -38.46
N THR A 1009 -5.19 -37.07 -39.08
CA THR A 1009 -4.43 -35.87 -39.46
C THR A 1009 -4.77 -34.69 -38.56
N TYR A 1010 -3.78 -34.09 -37.90
CA TYR A 1010 -4.00 -32.89 -37.09
C TYR A 1010 -3.69 -31.59 -37.83
N ARG A 1011 -4.64 -30.65 -37.78
CA ARG A 1011 -4.44 -29.23 -38.12
C ARG A 1011 -5.08 -28.35 -37.05
N ASN A 1012 -4.32 -27.36 -36.55
CA ASN A 1012 -4.77 -26.41 -35.52
C ASN A 1012 -5.38 -27.06 -34.26
N GLY A 1013 -4.88 -28.23 -33.85
CA GLY A 1013 -5.34 -28.96 -32.66
C GLY A 1013 -6.57 -29.84 -32.86
N LYS A 1014 -7.19 -29.87 -34.06
CA LYS A 1014 -8.29 -30.80 -34.40
C LYS A 1014 -7.78 -31.92 -35.31
N GLY A 1015 -8.11 -33.17 -34.95
CA GLY A 1015 -7.72 -34.38 -35.66
C GLY A 1015 -8.82 -34.87 -36.61
N SER A 1016 -8.56 -34.86 -37.91
CA SER A 1016 -9.46 -35.45 -38.91
C SER A 1016 -9.12 -36.92 -39.14
N VAL A 1017 -10.07 -37.82 -38.87
CA VAL A 1017 -9.95 -39.27 -39.11
C VAL A 1017 -10.49 -39.58 -40.51
N ARG A 1018 -9.65 -40.17 -41.37
CA ARG A 1018 -10.04 -40.50 -42.75
C ARG A 1018 -11.12 -41.60 -42.80
N GLU A 1019 -12.09 -41.44 -43.70
CA GLU A 1019 -13.08 -42.48 -44.02
C GLU A 1019 -12.58 -43.32 -45.19
N ASP A 1020 -12.32 -44.60 -44.96
CA ASP A 1020 -11.97 -45.54 -46.03
C ASP A 1020 -13.24 -46.05 -46.71
N GLY A 1021 -13.59 -45.45 -47.86
CA GLY A 1021 -14.43 -46.08 -48.85
C GLY A 1021 -13.66 -47.18 -49.58
N LEU A 1022 -14.11 -48.42 -49.39
CA LEU A 1022 -13.86 -49.64 -50.19
C LEU A 1022 -12.90 -49.51 -51.40
N GLY A 1023 -11.67 -49.99 -51.21
CA GLY A 1023 -10.76 -50.65 -52.17
C GLY A 1023 -10.66 -50.17 -53.62
N GLN A 1024 -9.46 -49.73 -54.02
CA GLN A 1024 -8.78 -50.23 -55.23
C GLN A 1024 -7.30 -49.79 -55.31
N ASP A 1025 -6.43 -50.80 -55.28
CA ASP A 1025 -5.26 -51.10 -56.13
C ASP A 1025 -4.22 -50.02 -56.56
N ARG A 1026 -2.94 -50.45 -56.47
CA ARG A 1026 -1.68 -49.94 -57.09
C ARG A 1026 -1.10 -48.64 -56.52
N GLY A 1027 0.14 -48.57 -56.04
CA GLY A 1027 1.34 -49.26 -56.50
C GLY A 1027 2.04 -48.44 -57.59
N ALA A 1028 2.97 -47.53 -57.22
CA ALA A 1028 4.13 -47.13 -58.01
C ALA A 1028 4.92 -45.96 -57.37
N ARG A 1029 6.18 -46.25 -57.06
CA ARG A 1029 7.38 -45.45 -57.35
C ARG A 1029 7.60 -44.07 -56.68
N ARG A 1030 8.73 -44.08 -55.94
CA ARG A 1030 9.72 -43.03 -55.62
C ARG A 1030 9.44 -42.13 -54.44
#